data_AF-A0A1I1F4E8-F1
#
_entry.id   AF-A0A1I1F4E8-F1
#
_cell.length_a   1.000
_cell.length_b   1.000
_cell.length_c   1.000
_cell.angle_alpha   90.00
_cell.angle_beta   90.00
_cell.angle_gamma   90.00
#
_symmetry.space_group_name_H-M   'P 1'
#
loop_
_entity.id
_entity.type
_entity.pdbx_description
1 polymer ?
#
loop_
_entity_poly.entity_id
_entity_poly.type
_entity_poly.pdbx_seq_one_letter_code
_entity_poly.pdbx_strand_id
1 'polypeptide(L)'
;MTNTRKILIVIVSYNAKRYMQECIYSIRETLSSIDYKIAVVDNASSDGITEWLSEQSDILLTANKENIGFGPACNQAVKSTIGTEYEDYDVFLLNNDTQLTNGCVEKLINALYSSDDIGAVGAMSNYAGNRQQYDLDFPSTQDYVNWGNNLLVPESDRYMEKVRLNGFAMLIRRNVWDAVCGFDEDFAPGYYEDDAISIEIQKLGYRLILVRDSFIYHVGSASFVKTGTNRLSFEHHDLFIKKYGFDILNYVYPSGAVISQIPFSRDANFNVLHLGSKLGAELKAIRSFYHGGNVYGIENDKTLYEISRKTETVFQTIDEAFSSLPEHSINLLIIDSSYLERLSDNDIQRIQSLCAPDAVQINNLHQYDDFPFDDIRLIVWDEKSYSKPIADTLKPHGIMSLINKGPEIKDVVKATNIPSHCILGITDENYTIVPYITAHFSRLKENDPRHRNTALMKAFLQRYSLIKDSENASDFQTRLNLQISVHKDCQNHIDEILSLLDEEKHMYSPDLSIDKAHLTKMLKNDWNNYGYITVTDCFSDYGIVGFYCVNARENKLLAKTLSWSVKDLGIEEYLNQNNETSHQIENGIRVLIKSDLELHPIEDYLIGGNITTEYFSHANNIASAIYDSLPTKLYSSKYHIIIYSLLQYDYSKWESEDDTLLSKLLKTLENLATDTIGKPGIILLLGSETTFPSCSEKDNELADLYKEINPIITDFASEHAKIRTINVTDLIHNQSDFNGSINNFSTRVYSDITEQICLLINELA
;
A
#
# COMPACT_ATOMS: atom_id res chain seq x y z
N MET A 1 25.14 51.85 4.60
CA MET A 1 26.18 50.86 4.97
C MET A 1 25.43 49.62 5.39
N THR A 2 25.29 48.64 4.51
CA THR A 2 24.66 47.35 4.82
C THR A 2 25.59 46.64 5.78
N ASN A 3 25.23 46.60 7.07
CA ASN A 3 25.92 45.75 8.03
C ASN A 3 25.74 44.32 7.53
N THR A 4 26.77 43.74 6.90
CA THR A 4 26.78 42.32 6.53
C THR A 4 26.61 41.54 7.82
N ARG A 5 25.47 40.85 7.96
CA ARG A 5 25.18 40.06 9.16
C ARG A 5 26.14 38.88 9.21
N LYS A 6 26.63 38.61 10.42
CA LYS A 6 27.73 37.67 10.65
C LYS A 6 27.21 36.41 11.31
N ILE A 7 27.59 35.25 10.79
CA ILE A 7 27.01 33.96 11.20
C ILE A 7 28.07 32.98 11.70
N LEU A 8 27.85 32.41 12.87
CA LEU A 8 28.59 31.28 13.41
C LEU A 8 27.86 29.99 13.03
N ILE A 9 28.42 29.23 12.08
CA ILE A 9 27.87 27.94 11.66
C ILE A 9 28.38 26.87 12.62
N VAL A 10 27.48 26.30 13.41
CA VAL A 10 27.76 25.29 14.43
C VAL A 10 27.38 23.93 13.89
N ILE A 11 28.36 23.03 13.78
CA ILE A 11 28.18 21.68 13.24
C ILE A 11 28.75 20.65 14.23
N VAL A 12 27.95 19.62 14.55
CA VAL A 12 28.41 18.49 15.39
C VAL A 12 28.77 17.32 14.47
N SER A 13 29.95 16.73 14.70
CA SER A 13 30.45 15.59 13.93
C SER A 13 30.43 14.31 14.78
N TYR A 14 29.89 13.22 14.22
CA TYR A 14 30.00 11.87 14.78
C TYR A 14 29.91 10.79 13.68
N ASN A 15 31.05 10.16 13.36
CA ASN A 15 31.17 9.01 12.45
C ASN A 15 30.46 9.16 11.09
N ALA A 16 30.53 10.35 10.49
CA ALA A 16 29.87 10.70 9.22
C ALA A 16 30.80 11.50 8.27
N LYS A 17 32.06 11.08 8.16
CA LYS A 17 33.12 11.78 7.42
C LYS A 17 32.70 12.30 6.05
N ARG A 18 32.13 11.41 5.22
CA ARG A 18 31.73 11.76 3.85
C ARG A 18 30.71 12.89 3.83
N TYR A 19 29.65 12.77 4.62
CA TYR A 19 28.59 13.76 4.68
C TYR A 19 29.10 15.10 5.22
N MET A 20 29.94 15.06 6.26
CA MET A 20 30.55 16.26 6.82
C MET A 20 31.41 17.03 5.80
N GLN A 21 32.17 16.30 4.98
CA GLN A 21 32.95 16.91 3.89
C GLN A 21 32.05 17.56 2.85
N GLU A 22 31.00 16.87 2.39
CA GLU A 22 30.01 17.39 1.43
C GLU A 22 29.30 18.64 1.99
N CYS A 23 28.92 18.64 3.28
CA CYS A 23 28.33 19.77 3.97
C CYS A 23 29.28 20.99 3.97
N ILE A 24 30.52 20.83 4.42
CA ILE A 24 31.52 21.92 4.44
C ILE A 24 31.81 22.46 3.04
N TYR A 25 31.90 21.60 2.02
CA TYR A 25 32.07 22.07 0.65
C TYR A 25 30.86 22.91 0.18
N SER A 26 29.63 22.45 0.45
CA SER A 26 28.43 23.22 0.09
C SER A 26 28.37 24.59 0.77
N ILE A 27 28.81 24.69 2.04
CA ILE A 27 28.92 25.96 2.77
C ILE A 27 29.87 26.92 2.05
N ARG A 28 31.08 26.45 1.73
CA ARG A 28 32.12 27.26 1.08
C ARG A 28 31.71 27.72 -0.32
N GLU A 29 30.99 26.87 -1.06
CA GLU A 29 30.49 27.20 -2.39
C GLU A 29 29.34 28.22 -2.34
N THR A 30 28.44 28.07 -1.36
CA THR A 30 27.19 28.84 -1.31
C THR A 30 27.38 30.22 -0.65
N LEU A 31 28.19 30.32 0.40
CA LEU A 31 28.21 31.48 1.30
C LEU A 31 29.29 32.53 0.98
N SER A 32 29.73 32.62 -0.28
CA SER A 32 30.80 33.53 -0.69
C SER A 32 30.55 35.03 -0.42
N SER A 33 29.29 35.42 -0.16
CA SER A 33 28.88 36.82 0.07
C SER A 33 28.55 37.16 1.53
N ILE A 34 28.64 36.19 2.44
CA ILE A 34 28.30 36.31 3.86
C ILE A 34 29.58 36.24 4.70
N ASP A 35 29.69 37.07 5.75
CA ASP A 35 30.75 36.94 6.76
C ASP A 35 30.36 35.80 7.72
N TYR A 36 31.07 34.69 7.69
CA TYR A 36 30.76 33.54 8.54
C TYR A 36 32.01 32.89 9.14
N LYS A 37 31.80 32.15 10.22
CA LYS A 37 32.81 31.26 10.82
C LYS A 37 32.21 29.88 11.04
N ILE A 38 32.95 28.82 10.70
CA ILE A 38 32.55 27.44 10.97
C ILE A 38 33.18 27.01 12.31
N ALA A 39 32.34 26.57 13.25
CA ALA A 39 32.74 25.93 14.50
C ALA A 39 32.25 24.48 14.51
N VAL A 40 33.19 23.54 14.62
CA VAL A 40 32.91 22.11 14.59
C VAL A 40 33.28 21.48 15.92
N VAL A 41 32.37 20.70 16.49
CA VAL A 41 32.65 19.82 17.62
C VAL A 41 32.58 18.38 17.15
N ASP A 42 33.73 17.70 17.18
CA ASP A 42 33.80 16.27 16.87
C ASP A 42 33.63 15.43 18.15
N ASN A 43 32.53 14.68 18.22
CA ASN A 43 32.10 13.92 19.39
C ASN A 43 32.74 12.52 19.44
N ALA A 44 34.07 12.47 19.41
CA ALA A 44 34.87 11.25 19.45
C ALA A 44 34.61 10.30 18.26
N SER A 45 34.73 10.83 17.04
CA SER A 45 34.64 10.01 15.83
C SER A 45 35.85 9.08 15.67
N SER A 46 35.64 7.97 14.98
CA SER A 46 36.68 6.96 14.68
C SER A 46 36.89 6.69 13.19
N ASP A 47 36.22 7.45 12.33
CA ASP A 47 36.25 7.31 10.87
C ASP A 47 37.29 8.21 10.17
N GLY A 48 38.15 8.84 10.95
CA GLY A 48 39.22 9.72 10.47
C GLY A 48 38.75 11.12 10.07
N ILE A 49 37.55 11.56 10.50
CA ILE A 49 37.05 12.91 10.25
C ILE A 49 37.81 13.95 11.08
N THR A 50 38.20 13.62 12.32
CA THR A 50 38.89 14.52 13.24
C THR A 50 40.22 15.01 12.67
N GLU A 51 41.02 14.11 12.10
CA GLU A 51 42.28 14.44 11.44
C GLU A 51 42.04 15.35 10.24
N TRP A 52 41.07 15.03 9.39
CA TRP A 52 40.74 15.86 8.23
C TRP A 52 40.26 17.26 8.63
N LEU A 53 39.45 17.38 9.69
CA LEU A 53 39.00 18.66 10.23
C LEU A 53 40.16 19.49 10.80
N SER A 54 41.14 18.84 11.43
CA SER A 54 42.31 19.52 12.00
C SER A 54 43.22 20.17 10.95
N GLU A 55 43.14 19.70 9.70
CA GLU A 55 43.85 20.25 8.55
C GLU A 55 43.13 21.47 7.93
N GLN A 56 41.89 21.78 8.35
CA GLN A 56 41.10 22.89 7.80
C GLN A 56 41.35 24.19 8.58
N SER A 57 42.06 25.15 7.98
CA SER A 57 42.45 26.41 8.62
C SER A 57 41.29 27.37 8.91
N ASP A 58 40.17 27.23 8.21
CA ASP A 58 38.98 28.07 8.32
C ASP A 58 37.99 27.60 9.41
N ILE A 59 38.24 26.45 10.04
CA ILE A 59 37.35 25.82 11.02
C ILE A 59 37.87 25.98 12.46
N LEU A 60 36.99 26.35 13.40
CA LEU A 60 37.25 26.22 14.84
C LEU A 60 36.89 24.80 15.27
N LEU A 61 37.89 23.93 15.41
CA LEU A 61 37.69 22.54 15.79
C LEU A 61 37.82 22.34 17.31
N THR A 62 36.83 21.69 17.90
CA THR A 62 36.94 21.08 19.23
C THR A 62 36.77 19.57 19.11
N ALA A 63 37.77 18.79 19.52
CA ALA A 63 37.73 17.33 19.48
C ALA A 63 37.48 16.75 20.88
N ASN A 64 36.29 16.19 21.10
CA ASN A 64 35.91 15.55 22.35
C ASN A 64 36.45 14.12 22.44
N LYS A 65 36.67 13.66 23.67
CA LYS A 65 37.13 12.28 23.95
C LYS A 65 35.99 11.27 24.05
N GLU A 66 34.77 11.75 24.23
CA GLU A 66 33.54 10.98 24.32
C GLU A 66 32.41 11.70 23.58
N ASN A 67 31.36 10.96 23.23
CA ASN A 67 30.17 11.55 22.62
C ASN A 67 29.26 12.11 23.71
N ILE A 68 29.24 13.44 23.85
CA ILE A 68 28.42 14.16 24.83
C ILE A 68 27.02 14.51 24.33
N GLY A 69 26.67 14.11 23.11
CA GLY A 69 25.38 14.47 22.48
C GLY A 69 25.41 15.74 21.65
N PHE A 70 24.30 15.99 20.94
CA PHE A 70 24.14 17.13 20.04
C PHE A 70 24.06 18.47 20.80
N GLY A 71 23.07 18.64 21.68
CA GLY A 71 22.85 19.88 22.44
C GLY A 71 24.10 20.38 23.19
N PRO A 72 24.73 19.55 24.05
CA PRO A 72 25.95 19.96 24.76
C PRO A 72 27.12 20.31 23.83
N ALA A 73 27.28 19.61 22.70
CA ALA A 73 28.30 19.92 21.72
C ALA A 73 28.03 21.26 21.00
N CYS A 74 26.78 21.57 20.66
CA CYS A 74 26.40 22.88 20.15
C CYS A 74 26.70 24.01 21.15
N ASN A 75 26.36 23.81 22.43
CA ASN A 75 26.70 24.75 23.51
C ASN A 75 28.21 24.99 23.61
N GLN A 76 29.00 23.92 23.55
CA GLN A 76 30.46 23.98 23.57
C GLN A 76 31.02 24.77 22.39
N ALA A 77 30.48 24.57 21.18
CA ALA A 77 30.88 25.31 19.98
C ALA A 77 30.67 26.82 20.16
N VAL A 78 29.47 27.24 20.57
CA VAL A 78 29.16 28.67 20.76
C VAL A 78 30.01 29.25 21.90
N LYS A 79 30.15 28.53 23.01
CA LYS A 79 30.98 28.97 24.15
C LYS A 79 32.45 29.17 23.79
N SER A 80 32.98 28.40 22.83
CA SER A 80 34.37 28.55 22.34
C SER A 80 34.64 29.91 21.68
N THR A 81 33.59 30.64 21.29
CA THR A 81 33.71 31.96 20.64
C THR A 81 33.75 33.13 21.63
N ILE A 82 33.49 32.91 22.91
CA ILE A 82 33.50 33.97 23.94
C ILE A 82 34.90 34.57 24.06
N GLY A 83 35.00 35.90 24.02
CA GLY A 83 36.27 36.64 24.03
C GLY A 83 37.03 36.62 22.70
N THR A 84 36.43 36.09 21.63
CA THR A 84 36.99 36.10 20.27
C THR A 84 36.26 37.12 19.40
N GLU A 85 36.76 37.35 18.17
CA GLU A 85 36.05 38.22 17.20
C GLU A 85 34.69 37.66 16.73
N TYR A 86 34.39 36.39 17.04
CA TYR A 86 33.15 35.71 16.64
C TYR A 86 32.06 35.71 17.74
N GLU A 87 32.31 36.36 18.88
CA GLU A 87 31.40 36.37 20.04
C GLU A 87 30.01 36.94 19.70
N ASP A 88 29.93 37.91 18.80
CA ASP A 88 28.66 38.57 18.42
C ASP A 88 28.00 37.97 17.17
N TYR A 89 28.49 36.82 16.66
CA TYR A 89 27.95 36.19 15.46
C TYR A 89 26.64 35.45 15.79
N ASP A 90 25.62 35.61 14.93
CA ASP A 90 24.35 34.88 15.06
C ASP A 90 24.59 33.38 14.88
N VAL A 91 23.90 32.55 15.66
CA VAL A 91 24.17 31.10 15.74
C VAL A 91 23.36 30.37 14.67
N PHE A 92 24.02 29.75 13.70
CA PHE A 92 23.40 28.88 12.72
C PHE A 92 23.72 27.41 13.03
N LEU A 93 22.76 26.72 13.62
CA LEU A 93 22.82 25.29 13.84
C LEU A 93 22.62 24.57 12.51
N LEU A 94 23.53 23.66 12.17
CA LEU A 94 23.46 22.91 10.93
C LEU A 94 23.94 21.47 11.16
N ASN A 95 23.12 20.51 10.74
CA ASN A 95 23.50 19.11 10.75
C ASN A 95 24.61 18.81 9.72
N ASN A 96 25.48 17.86 10.05
CA ASN A 96 26.63 17.49 9.22
C ASN A 96 26.27 16.71 7.94
N ASP A 97 25.02 16.28 7.79
CA ASP A 97 24.48 15.56 6.64
C ASP A 97 23.51 16.42 5.80
N THR A 98 23.81 17.72 5.74
CA THR A 98 23.08 18.71 4.96
C THR A 98 23.89 19.21 3.77
N GLN A 99 23.20 19.70 2.73
CA GLN A 99 23.81 20.45 1.63
C GLN A 99 23.01 21.71 1.33
N LEU A 100 23.69 22.86 1.32
CA LEU A 100 23.07 24.17 1.13
C LEU A 100 22.66 24.38 -0.33
N THR A 101 21.62 25.19 -0.54
CA THR A 101 21.24 25.70 -1.86
C THR A 101 21.49 27.20 -1.98
N ASN A 102 21.63 27.70 -3.20
CA ASN A 102 21.97 29.09 -3.49
C ASN A 102 20.97 30.06 -2.83
N GLY A 103 21.52 31.00 -2.06
CA GLY A 103 20.72 32.04 -1.41
C GLY A 103 19.92 31.58 -0.19
N CYS A 104 20.02 30.31 0.25
CA CYS A 104 19.19 29.79 1.34
C CYS A 104 19.46 30.54 2.66
N VAL A 105 20.73 30.74 3.00
CA VAL A 105 21.12 31.42 4.25
C VAL A 105 20.78 32.91 4.20
N GLU A 106 20.94 33.57 3.05
CA GLU A 106 20.51 34.96 2.85
C GLU A 106 19.01 35.13 3.11
N LYS A 107 18.17 34.19 2.66
CA LYS A 107 16.73 34.18 2.94
C LYS A 107 16.44 34.00 4.43
N LEU A 108 17.19 33.14 5.13
CA LEU A 108 17.10 33.02 6.59
C LEU A 108 17.47 34.32 7.30
N ILE A 109 18.59 34.96 6.95
CA ILE A 109 19.00 36.25 7.52
C ILE A 109 17.91 37.30 7.30
N ASN A 110 17.41 37.41 6.07
CA ASN A 110 16.36 38.38 5.74
C ASN A 110 15.09 38.16 6.58
N ALA A 111 14.69 36.91 6.80
CA ALA A 111 13.55 36.58 7.63
C ALA A 111 13.81 36.91 9.12
N LEU A 112 14.96 36.51 9.66
CA LEU A 112 15.34 36.75 11.05
C LEU A 112 15.31 38.23 11.41
N TYR A 113 15.74 39.08 10.47
CA TYR A 113 15.81 40.53 10.62
C TYR A 113 14.62 41.30 10.01
N SER A 114 13.59 40.60 9.54
CA SER A 114 12.37 41.25 9.03
C SER A 114 11.55 41.93 10.15
N SER A 115 11.76 41.52 11.39
CA SER A 115 11.21 42.15 12.60
C SER A 115 12.11 41.86 13.81
N ASP A 116 12.15 42.78 14.77
CA ASP A 116 12.98 42.66 15.98
C ASP A 116 12.45 41.63 16.97
N ASP A 117 11.18 41.25 16.85
CA ASP A 117 10.53 40.22 17.67
C ASP A 117 10.71 38.80 17.12
N ILE A 118 11.52 38.58 16.08
CA ILE A 118 11.84 37.24 15.56
C ILE A 118 13.17 36.79 16.15
N GLY A 119 13.14 35.71 16.95
CA GLY A 119 14.32 35.21 17.65
C GLY A 119 15.07 34.11 16.91
N ALA A 120 14.35 33.31 16.13
CA ALA A 120 14.94 32.23 15.34
C ALA A 120 14.14 31.96 14.06
N VAL A 121 14.85 31.42 13.06
CA VAL A 121 14.28 31.01 11.78
C VAL A 121 14.80 29.64 11.35
N GLY A 122 13.97 28.87 10.64
CA GLY A 122 14.31 27.53 10.17
C GLY A 122 14.09 27.36 8.66
N ALA A 123 14.87 26.46 8.06
CA ALA A 123 14.74 26.11 6.64
C ALA A 123 13.73 24.99 6.40
N MET A 124 13.26 24.89 5.15
CA MET A 124 12.61 23.71 4.60
C MET A 124 13.63 22.66 4.14
N SER A 125 13.23 21.39 4.08
CA SER A 125 14.08 20.30 3.57
C SER A 125 13.28 19.27 2.78
N ASN A 126 13.98 18.28 2.19
CA ASN A 126 13.38 17.04 1.70
C ASN A 126 13.14 16.03 2.83
N TYR A 127 13.82 16.16 3.96
CA TYR A 127 13.69 15.25 5.10
C TYR A 127 13.71 16.03 6.41
N ALA A 128 12.54 16.32 6.95
CA ALA A 128 12.41 17.04 8.21
C ALA A 128 11.03 16.80 8.85
N GLY A 129 11.01 16.65 10.18
CA GLY A 129 9.75 16.59 10.94
C GLY A 129 9.01 17.94 10.96
N ASN A 130 7.98 18.07 11.81
CA ASN A 130 7.31 19.35 12.08
C ASN A 130 6.63 20.01 10.84
N ARG A 131 6.32 19.24 9.79
CA ARG A 131 5.88 19.77 8.48
C ARG A 131 6.86 20.83 7.90
N GLN A 132 8.16 20.67 8.14
CA GLN A 132 9.24 21.49 7.51
C GLN A 132 9.82 20.82 6.27
N GLN A 133 9.00 20.03 5.59
CA GLN A 133 9.42 19.17 4.49
C GLN A 133 8.61 19.46 3.23
N TYR A 134 9.27 19.34 2.08
CA TYR A 134 8.62 19.12 0.80
C TYR A 134 8.66 17.63 0.46
N ASP A 135 7.52 17.07 0.05
CA ASP A 135 7.43 15.69 -0.40
C ASP A 135 8.02 15.57 -1.81
N LEU A 136 9.31 15.29 -1.85
CA LEU A 136 10.13 15.20 -3.05
C LEU A 136 10.81 13.84 -3.07
N ASP A 137 10.84 13.22 -4.26
CA ASP A 137 11.59 12.00 -4.50
C ASP A 137 12.43 12.17 -5.77
N PHE A 138 13.73 12.39 -5.57
CA PHE A 138 14.71 12.53 -6.64
C PHE A 138 15.82 11.49 -6.52
N PRO A 139 16.38 11.01 -7.64
CA PRO A 139 17.34 9.91 -7.65
C PRO A 139 18.74 10.32 -7.16
N SER A 140 19.02 11.62 -7.01
CA SER A 140 20.33 12.11 -6.55
C SER A 140 20.23 13.37 -5.70
N THR A 141 21.20 13.56 -4.81
CA THR A 141 21.35 14.80 -4.00
C THR A 141 21.44 16.05 -4.87
N GLN A 142 22.13 15.96 -6.02
CA GLN A 142 22.27 17.10 -6.92
C GLN A 142 20.92 17.54 -7.51
N ASP A 143 19.99 16.60 -7.73
CA ASP A 143 18.65 16.93 -8.21
C ASP A 143 17.84 17.68 -7.14
N TYR A 144 17.96 17.31 -5.87
CA TYR A 144 17.37 18.07 -4.75
C TYR A 144 17.96 19.48 -4.67
N VAL A 145 19.29 19.62 -4.77
CA VAL A 145 19.97 20.92 -4.75
C VAL A 145 19.52 21.79 -5.94
N ASN A 146 19.44 21.21 -7.13
CA ASN A 146 18.95 21.90 -8.33
C ASN A 146 17.49 22.33 -8.19
N TRP A 147 16.63 21.49 -7.62
CA TRP A 147 15.23 21.84 -7.34
C TRP A 147 15.16 23.01 -6.35
N GLY A 148 15.91 22.95 -5.25
CA GLY A 148 15.94 24.01 -4.23
C GLY A 148 16.48 25.34 -4.76
N ASN A 149 17.49 25.30 -5.65
CA ASN A 149 18.02 26.48 -6.35
C ASN A 149 16.97 27.18 -7.22
N ASN A 150 15.98 26.42 -7.72
CA ASN A 150 14.91 26.93 -8.56
C ASN A 150 13.57 27.08 -7.80
N LEU A 151 13.57 26.91 -6.47
CA LEU A 151 12.37 27.03 -5.66
C LEU A 151 11.83 28.47 -5.68
N LEU A 152 10.61 28.61 -6.19
CA LEU A 152 9.87 29.87 -6.21
C LEU A 152 8.66 29.77 -5.28
N VAL A 153 8.69 30.54 -4.20
CA VAL A 153 7.54 30.74 -3.31
C VAL A 153 7.08 32.19 -3.46
N PRO A 154 5.76 32.45 -3.60
CA PRO A 154 5.23 33.81 -3.62
C PRO A 154 5.69 34.59 -2.38
N GLU A 155 5.96 35.89 -2.54
CA GLU A 155 6.47 36.73 -1.45
C GLU A 155 5.58 36.71 -0.21
N SER A 156 4.26 36.79 -0.41
CA SER A 156 3.23 36.66 0.63
C SER A 156 3.22 35.31 1.35
N ASP A 157 3.92 34.31 0.81
CA ASP A 157 3.94 32.92 1.27
C ASP A 157 5.30 32.48 1.80
N ARG A 158 6.32 33.35 1.81
CA ARG A 158 7.68 32.97 2.20
C ARG A 158 7.80 32.62 3.67
N TYR A 159 7.05 33.30 4.54
CA TYR A 159 7.21 33.19 5.98
C TYR A 159 5.98 32.53 6.61
N MET A 160 6.23 31.51 7.43
CA MET A 160 5.21 30.87 8.25
C MET A 160 5.67 30.89 9.70
N GLU A 161 4.87 31.47 10.58
CA GLU A 161 5.12 31.41 12.00
C GLU A 161 4.82 30.02 12.56
N LYS A 162 5.70 29.50 13.43
CA LYS A 162 5.61 28.14 13.99
C LYS A 162 5.72 28.16 15.51
N VAL A 163 5.16 27.15 16.16
CA VAL A 163 5.35 26.90 17.61
C VAL A 163 6.74 26.34 17.90
N ARG A 164 7.36 25.65 16.94
CA ARG A 164 8.70 25.10 17.07
C ARG A 164 9.41 25.02 15.72
N LEU A 165 10.74 24.95 15.75
CA LEU A 165 11.60 24.74 14.59
C LEU A 165 12.49 23.51 14.81
N ASN A 166 12.83 22.78 13.75
CA ASN A 166 13.77 21.66 13.85
C ASN A 166 15.23 22.13 13.91
N GLY A 167 16.05 21.46 14.72
CA GLY A 167 17.48 21.77 14.92
C GLY A 167 18.41 21.48 13.74
N PHE A 168 17.96 20.82 12.67
CA PHE A 168 18.83 20.43 11.53
C PHE A 168 19.41 21.64 10.76
N ALA A 169 18.67 22.74 10.72
CA ALA A 169 19.04 24.00 10.08
C ALA A 169 18.24 25.15 10.71
N MET A 170 18.77 25.72 11.79
CA MET A 170 18.11 26.79 12.56
C MET A 170 19.07 27.95 12.81
N LEU A 171 18.69 29.14 12.37
CA LEU A 171 19.45 30.38 12.59
C LEU A 171 18.79 31.16 13.75
N ILE A 172 19.56 31.44 14.79
CA ILE A 172 19.12 32.06 16.05
C ILE A 172 19.93 33.34 16.27
N ARG A 173 19.27 34.43 16.66
CA ARG A 173 19.98 35.67 17.01
C ARG A 173 20.90 35.42 18.19
N ARG A 174 22.12 35.99 18.16
CA ARG A 174 23.09 35.75 19.23
C ARG A 174 22.57 36.13 20.62
N ASN A 175 21.96 37.31 20.75
CA ASN A 175 21.39 37.77 22.00
C ASN A 175 20.24 36.87 22.52
N VAL A 176 19.52 36.20 21.63
CA VAL A 176 18.45 35.25 21.99
C VAL A 176 19.04 33.93 22.45
N TRP A 177 20.03 33.40 21.73
CA TRP A 177 20.79 32.20 22.14
C TRP A 177 21.37 32.35 23.55
N ASP A 178 22.03 33.47 23.81
CA ASP A 178 22.64 33.75 25.11
C ASP A 178 21.58 33.89 26.21
N ALA A 179 20.43 34.51 25.90
CA ALA A 179 19.34 34.69 26.87
C ALA A 179 18.65 33.37 27.27
N VAL A 180 18.53 32.41 26.34
CA VAL A 180 18.00 31.06 26.64
C VAL A 180 19.08 30.10 27.18
N CYS A 181 20.34 30.55 27.24
CA CYS A 181 21.49 29.77 27.69
C CYS A 181 21.79 28.51 26.83
N GLY A 182 21.51 28.60 25.53
CA GLY A 182 21.73 27.50 24.57
C GLY A 182 20.74 26.34 24.70
N PHE A 183 21.16 25.15 24.29
CA PHE A 183 20.37 23.93 24.45
C PHE A 183 20.35 23.43 25.89
N ASP A 184 19.22 22.85 26.26
CA ASP A 184 19.03 22.16 27.53
C ASP A 184 19.74 20.80 27.52
N GLU A 185 20.83 20.69 28.29
CA GLU A 185 21.72 19.53 28.27
C GLU A 185 21.08 18.27 28.88
N ASP A 186 19.94 18.38 29.57
CA ASP A 186 19.17 17.23 30.06
C ASP A 186 18.66 16.33 28.92
N PHE A 187 18.54 16.87 27.70
CA PHE A 187 18.13 16.15 26.48
C PHE A 187 19.31 15.51 25.72
N ALA A 188 20.48 15.39 26.34
CA ALA A 188 21.59 14.64 25.73
C ALA A 188 21.29 13.12 25.71
N PRO A 189 21.61 12.38 24.63
CA PRO A 189 22.43 12.82 23.50
C PRO A 189 21.69 13.47 22.32
N GLY A 190 20.38 13.63 22.37
CA GLY A 190 19.54 14.32 21.36
C GLY A 190 18.06 13.94 21.49
N TYR A 191 17.21 14.50 20.62
CA TYR A 191 15.74 14.54 20.69
C TYR A 191 15.18 15.50 21.75
N TYR A 192 14.16 16.28 21.36
CA TYR A 192 13.43 17.29 22.16
C TYR A 192 14.24 18.52 22.60
N GLU A 193 15.54 18.60 22.32
CA GLU A 193 16.35 19.79 22.59
C GLU A 193 15.92 20.99 21.73
N ASP A 194 15.52 20.74 20.48
CA ASP A 194 15.01 21.75 19.54
C ASP A 194 13.58 22.20 19.87
N ASP A 195 12.76 21.27 20.38
CA ASP A 195 11.46 21.57 20.99
C ASP A 195 11.62 22.46 22.23
N ALA A 196 12.52 22.09 23.14
CA ALA A 196 12.79 22.81 24.38
C ALA A 196 13.27 24.25 24.12
N ILE A 197 14.30 24.43 23.28
CA ILE A 197 14.81 25.76 22.97
C ILE A 197 13.75 26.62 22.25
N SER A 198 12.90 26.04 21.40
CA SER A 198 11.79 26.74 20.75
C SER A 198 10.79 27.31 21.76
N ILE A 199 10.50 26.57 22.83
CA ILE A 199 9.63 27.05 23.91
C ILE A 199 10.31 28.13 24.74
N GLU A 200 11.59 27.98 25.07
CA GLU A 200 12.33 29.00 25.83
C GLU A 200 12.45 30.32 25.06
N ILE A 201 12.68 30.28 23.74
CA ILE A 201 12.69 31.48 22.88
C ILE A 201 11.33 32.20 22.93
N GLN A 202 10.22 31.46 22.88
CA GLN A 202 8.88 32.04 22.97
C GLN A 202 8.57 32.60 24.35
N LYS A 203 9.03 31.97 25.44
CA LYS A 203 8.87 32.51 26.80
C LYS A 203 9.53 33.89 26.96
N LEU A 204 10.57 34.18 26.18
CA LEU A 204 11.22 35.49 26.11
C LEU A 204 10.46 36.51 25.23
N GLY A 205 9.39 36.13 24.54
CA GLY A 205 8.63 37.02 23.66
C GLY A 205 9.05 37.02 22.20
N TYR A 206 9.92 36.10 21.80
CA TYR A 206 10.37 36.00 20.41
C TYR A 206 9.57 34.99 19.60
N ARG A 207 9.26 35.35 18.36
CA ARG A 207 8.59 34.51 17.36
C ARG A 207 9.58 33.63 16.62
N LEU A 208 9.07 32.52 16.10
CA LEU A 208 9.82 31.52 15.32
C LEU A 208 9.25 31.46 13.91
N ILE A 209 10.10 31.64 12.89
CA ILE A 209 9.65 31.71 11.50
C ILE A 209 10.27 30.59 10.66
N LEU A 210 9.43 29.81 10.01
CA LEU A 210 9.80 28.90 8.94
C LEU A 210 9.89 29.65 7.61
N VAL A 211 11.03 29.56 6.95
CA VAL A 211 11.34 30.27 5.70
C VAL A 211 11.17 29.30 4.54
N ARG A 212 10.00 29.38 3.89
CA ARG A 212 9.53 28.40 2.92
C ARG A 212 10.30 28.40 1.61
N ASP A 213 10.90 29.53 1.24
CA ASP A 213 11.77 29.63 0.07
C ASP A 213 13.24 29.34 0.37
N SER A 214 13.60 29.06 1.63
CA SER A 214 14.93 28.58 2.01
C SER A 214 14.92 27.05 2.11
N PHE A 215 15.49 26.38 1.11
CA PHE A 215 15.58 24.93 1.06
C PHE A 215 17.01 24.45 1.34
N ILE A 216 17.17 23.45 2.20
CA ILE A 216 18.44 22.80 2.49
C ILE A 216 18.21 21.28 2.38
N TYR A 217 19.01 20.62 1.55
CA TYR A 217 18.95 19.17 1.44
C TYR A 217 19.45 18.53 2.74
N HIS A 218 18.79 17.46 3.18
CA HIS A 218 19.14 16.70 4.38
C HIS A 218 19.03 15.21 4.08
N VAL A 219 20.10 14.46 4.34
CA VAL A 219 20.14 13.01 4.10
C VAL A 219 19.17 12.27 5.02
N GLY A 220 19.14 12.63 6.30
CA GLY A 220 18.23 12.09 7.28
C GLY A 220 18.77 10.87 8.03
N SER A 221 18.77 10.95 9.36
CA SER A 221 19.07 9.84 10.29
C SER A 221 20.46 9.17 10.14
N ALA A 222 21.40 9.75 9.39
CA ALA A 222 22.69 9.11 9.08
C ALA A 222 23.55 8.78 10.33
N SER A 223 23.44 9.57 11.41
CA SER A 223 24.21 9.37 12.65
C SER A 223 23.44 8.67 13.80
N PHE A 224 22.10 8.64 13.76
CA PHE A 224 21.27 8.09 14.85
C PHE A 224 20.84 6.64 14.67
N VAL A 225 20.97 6.06 13.46
CA VAL A 225 20.57 4.67 13.13
C VAL A 225 21.27 3.59 13.98
N LYS A 226 22.31 3.92 14.76
CA LYS A 226 23.07 2.96 15.58
C LYS A 226 22.63 2.84 17.06
N THR A 227 21.77 3.71 17.56
CA THR A 227 21.32 3.69 18.97
C THR A 227 19.81 3.53 19.00
N GLY A 228 19.26 2.50 19.65
CA GLY A 228 17.83 2.13 19.65
C GLY A 228 16.85 3.31 19.69
N THR A 229 16.53 3.84 18.51
CA THR A 229 16.08 5.23 18.27
C THR A 229 14.73 5.54 18.87
N ASN A 230 13.87 4.52 18.96
CA ASN A 230 12.54 4.70 19.52
C ASN A 230 12.60 4.96 21.03
N ARG A 231 13.49 4.29 21.77
CA ARG A 231 13.50 4.39 23.25
C ARG A 231 13.94 5.77 23.73
N LEU A 232 15.03 6.31 23.18
CA LEU A 232 15.55 7.61 23.60
C LEU A 232 14.55 8.73 23.30
N SER A 233 13.94 8.70 22.12
CA SER A 233 12.90 9.66 21.74
C SER A 233 11.70 9.61 22.71
N PHE A 234 11.24 8.42 23.11
CA PHE A 234 10.19 8.29 24.14
C PHE A 234 10.64 8.78 25.53
N GLU A 235 11.86 8.45 25.96
CA GLU A 235 12.39 8.91 27.26
C GLU A 235 12.51 10.45 27.32
N HIS A 236 12.95 11.08 26.22
CA HIS A 236 13.04 12.53 26.12
C HIS A 236 11.67 13.21 25.91
N HIS A 237 10.72 12.52 25.28
CA HIS A 237 9.32 12.97 25.27
C HIS A 237 8.75 13.04 26.68
N ASP A 238 8.91 11.98 27.48
CA ASP A 238 8.49 11.94 28.88
C ASP A 238 9.21 13.00 29.72
N LEU A 239 10.51 13.22 29.48
CA LEU A 239 11.29 14.27 30.14
C LEU A 239 10.74 15.66 29.79
N PHE A 240 10.42 15.91 28.52
CA PHE A 240 9.80 17.16 28.07
C PHE A 240 8.48 17.38 28.81
N ILE A 241 7.58 16.38 28.79
CA ILE A 241 6.29 16.47 29.49
C ILE A 241 6.49 16.76 30.98
N LYS A 242 7.44 16.09 31.62
CA LYS A 242 7.76 16.30 33.03
C LYS A 242 8.29 17.71 33.31
N LYS A 243 9.12 18.26 32.43
CA LYS A 243 9.78 19.57 32.60
C LYS A 243 8.83 20.73 32.31
N TYR A 244 8.01 20.61 31.27
CA TYR A 244 7.12 21.67 30.80
C TYR A 244 5.68 21.52 31.27
N GLY A 245 5.27 20.34 31.74
CA GLY A 245 3.92 20.07 32.25
C GLY A 245 2.88 19.82 31.15
N PHE A 246 3.29 19.71 29.89
CA PHE A 246 2.42 19.47 28.76
C PHE A 246 3.15 18.73 27.63
N ASP A 247 2.38 18.09 26.76
CA ASP A 247 2.91 17.42 25.57
C ASP A 247 2.87 18.37 24.37
N ILE A 248 4.05 18.79 23.91
CA ILE A 248 4.21 19.72 22.81
C ILE A 248 3.61 19.18 21.50
N LEU A 249 3.61 17.87 21.28
CA LEU A 249 3.13 17.27 20.04
C LEU A 249 1.64 17.54 19.78
N ASN A 250 0.86 17.76 20.85
CA ASN A 250 -0.57 18.06 20.76
C ASN A 250 -0.88 19.50 20.31
N TYR A 251 0.13 20.40 20.29
CA TYR A 251 -0.10 21.85 20.17
C TYR A 251 0.75 22.54 19.10
N VAL A 252 1.53 21.79 18.32
CA VAL A 252 2.45 22.35 17.31
C VAL A 252 1.88 22.43 15.90
N TYR A 253 0.84 21.65 15.61
CA TYR A 253 0.26 21.57 14.27
C TYR A 253 -1.06 22.33 14.22
N PRO A 254 -1.19 23.35 13.35
CA PRO A 254 -2.50 23.91 13.08
C PRO A 254 -3.36 22.85 12.37
N SER A 255 -4.64 22.77 12.77
CA SER A 255 -5.60 21.93 12.05
C SER A 255 -5.74 22.41 10.60
N GLY A 256 -5.34 21.55 9.65
CA GLY A 256 -5.46 21.85 8.23
C GLY A 256 -6.90 22.08 7.81
N ALA A 257 -7.84 21.45 8.51
CA ALA A 257 -9.26 21.53 8.27
C ALA A 257 -9.92 22.78 8.88
N VAL A 258 -9.43 23.28 10.03
CA VAL A 258 -9.86 24.59 10.53
C VAL A 258 -9.43 25.69 9.54
N ILE A 259 -8.16 25.69 9.14
CA ILE A 259 -7.62 26.72 8.24
C ILE A 259 -8.36 26.70 6.87
N SER A 260 -8.90 25.57 6.42
CA SER A 260 -9.56 25.48 5.11
C SER A 260 -10.98 26.02 5.11
N GLN A 261 -11.63 26.04 6.27
CA GLN A 261 -13.01 26.49 6.43
C GLN A 261 -13.12 28.02 6.56
N ILE A 262 -11.99 28.72 6.68
CA ILE A 262 -11.95 30.18 6.79
C ILE A 262 -12.51 30.80 5.50
N PRO A 263 -13.68 31.49 5.56
CA PRO A 263 -14.41 31.94 4.38
C PRO A 263 -13.94 33.30 3.85
N PHE A 264 -12.83 33.79 4.39
CA PHE A 264 -12.25 35.09 4.04
C PHE A 264 -11.15 34.91 3.00
N SER A 265 -10.97 35.90 2.12
CA SER A 265 -9.77 35.92 1.28
C SER A 265 -8.53 36.24 2.13
N ARG A 266 -7.34 35.94 1.60
CA ARG A 266 -6.08 36.16 2.31
C ARG A 266 -5.85 37.61 2.70
N ASP A 267 -6.33 38.56 1.90
CA ASP A 267 -6.16 39.99 2.12
C ASP A 267 -7.39 40.66 2.77
N ALA A 268 -8.45 39.89 3.06
CA ALA A 268 -9.61 40.43 3.75
C ALA A 268 -9.25 40.78 5.20
N ASN A 269 -9.78 41.91 5.68
CA ASN A 269 -9.68 42.28 7.09
C ASN A 269 -10.78 41.56 7.87
N PHE A 270 -10.39 40.75 8.85
CA PHE A 270 -11.33 40.07 9.74
C PHE A 270 -10.67 39.78 11.09
N ASN A 271 -11.48 39.74 12.14
CA ASN A 271 -11.01 39.41 13.48
C ASN A 271 -11.41 37.98 13.85
N VAL A 272 -10.45 37.22 14.37
CA VAL A 272 -10.61 35.83 14.81
C VAL A 272 -10.49 35.73 16.32
N LEU A 273 -11.43 35.04 16.96
CA LEU A 273 -11.29 34.60 18.35
C LEU A 273 -11.21 33.08 18.39
N HIS A 274 -10.13 32.52 18.92
CA HIS A 274 -9.94 31.09 19.10
C HIS A 274 -10.02 30.70 20.58
N LEU A 275 -11.05 29.94 20.94
CA LEU A 275 -11.23 29.37 22.28
C LEU A 275 -10.48 28.05 22.41
N GLY A 276 -9.61 27.94 23.42
CA GLY A 276 -8.69 26.81 23.58
C GLY A 276 -7.48 26.92 22.66
N SER A 277 -6.93 28.13 22.52
CA SER A 277 -5.87 28.42 21.54
C SER A 277 -4.53 27.74 21.83
N LYS A 278 -4.32 27.16 23.02
CA LYS A 278 -3.11 26.43 23.41
C LYS A 278 -1.84 27.28 23.21
N LEU A 279 -0.84 26.74 22.52
CA LEU A 279 0.38 27.46 22.12
C LEU A 279 0.18 28.39 20.91
N GLY A 280 -1.03 28.47 20.36
CA GLY A 280 -1.39 29.40 19.29
C GLY A 280 -1.06 28.91 17.88
N ALA A 281 -0.93 27.59 17.64
CA ALA A 281 -0.61 27.06 16.31
C ALA A 281 -1.56 27.56 15.22
N GLU A 282 -2.87 27.52 15.46
CA GLU A 282 -3.88 28.06 14.55
C GLU A 282 -3.73 29.58 14.37
N LEU A 283 -3.51 30.33 15.46
CA LEU A 283 -3.35 31.79 15.39
C LEU A 283 -2.16 32.18 14.52
N LYS A 284 -1.02 31.50 14.72
CA LYS A 284 0.21 31.66 13.95
C LYS A 284 0.01 31.31 12.47
N ALA A 285 -0.70 30.22 12.20
CA ALA A 285 -1.04 29.81 10.84
C ALA A 285 -1.96 30.81 10.15
N ILE A 286 -3.03 31.26 10.82
CA ILE A 286 -3.97 32.25 10.28
C ILE A 286 -3.23 33.54 9.95
N ARG A 287 -2.41 34.07 10.86
CA ARG A 287 -1.60 35.26 10.62
C ARG A 287 -0.65 35.11 9.42
N SER A 288 -0.11 33.90 9.23
CA SER A 288 0.82 33.61 8.14
C SER A 288 0.12 33.54 6.78
N PHE A 289 -1.09 32.94 6.72
CA PHE A 289 -1.80 32.73 5.46
C PHE A 289 -2.79 33.85 5.10
N TYR A 290 -3.35 34.53 6.10
CA TYR A 290 -4.39 35.55 5.98
C TYR A 290 -3.86 36.88 6.54
N HIS A 291 -3.24 37.67 5.67
CA HIS A 291 -2.52 38.90 6.02
C HIS A 291 -3.40 40.01 6.62
N GLY A 292 -4.72 39.99 6.37
CA GLY A 292 -5.68 40.88 7.03
C GLY A 292 -6.36 40.29 8.29
N GLY A 293 -6.01 39.07 8.68
CA GLY A 293 -6.58 38.38 9.83
C GLY A 293 -5.95 38.86 11.14
N ASN A 294 -6.72 39.55 11.98
CA ASN A 294 -6.31 39.86 13.35
C ASN A 294 -6.70 38.69 14.26
N VAL A 295 -5.73 38.15 15.00
CA VAL A 295 -5.89 36.90 15.75
C VAL A 295 -5.91 37.15 17.26
N TYR A 296 -6.93 36.61 17.93
CA TYR A 296 -7.11 36.63 19.38
C TYR A 296 -7.32 35.20 19.89
N GLY A 297 -6.74 34.88 21.03
CA GLY A 297 -6.88 33.57 21.68
C GLY A 297 -7.46 33.67 23.08
N ILE A 298 -8.11 32.61 23.54
CA ILE A 298 -8.40 32.36 24.96
C ILE A 298 -7.79 31.01 25.34
N GLU A 299 -7.00 30.99 26.41
CA GLU A 299 -6.40 29.78 26.96
C GLU A 299 -6.47 29.79 28.49
N ASN A 300 -7.13 28.78 29.08
CA ASN A 300 -7.29 28.71 30.53
C ASN A 300 -6.14 27.95 31.22
N ASP A 301 -5.48 27.04 30.51
CA ASP A 301 -4.28 26.39 31.04
C ASP A 301 -3.20 27.45 31.25
N LYS A 302 -2.86 27.67 32.52
CA LYS A 302 -1.95 28.74 32.92
C LYS A 302 -0.57 28.58 32.27
N THR A 303 -0.10 27.35 32.09
CA THR A 303 1.23 27.10 31.51
C THR A 303 1.24 27.46 30.03
N LEU A 304 0.25 26.98 29.27
CA LEU A 304 0.12 27.29 27.85
C LEU A 304 -0.13 28.78 27.61
N TYR A 305 -0.99 29.40 28.43
CA TYR A 305 -1.27 30.83 28.41
C TYR A 305 -0.01 31.69 28.60
N GLU A 306 0.80 31.41 29.63
CA GLU A 306 2.00 32.21 29.93
C GLU A 306 3.05 32.15 28.82
N ILE A 307 3.03 31.10 28.00
CA ILE A 307 3.89 30.97 26.81
C ILE A 307 3.26 31.69 25.62
N SER A 308 2.01 31.37 25.28
CA SER A 308 1.38 31.89 24.04
C SER A 308 1.17 33.41 24.08
N ARG A 309 0.80 33.97 25.24
CA ARG A 309 0.62 35.43 25.42
C ARG A 309 1.87 36.27 25.15
N LYS A 310 3.05 35.65 25.09
CA LYS A 310 4.33 36.33 24.86
C LYS A 310 4.51 36.73 23.40
N THR A 311 3.87 36.01 22.49
CA THR A 311 3.97 36.21 21.03
C THR A 311 2.63 36.48 20.36
N GLU A 312 1.52 36.16 21.05
CA GLU A 312 0.15 36.28 20.56
C GLU A 312 -0.72 37.13 21.49
N THR A 313 -1.81 37.69 20.96
CA THR A 313 -2.83 38.34 21.81
C THR A 313 -3.75 37.27 22.39
N VAL A 314 -3.38 36.73 23.55
CA VAL A 314 -4.13 35.67 24.25
C VAL A 314 -4.60 36.19 25.60
N PHE A 315 -5.87 35.93 25.90
CA PHE A 315 -6.50 36.19 27.20
C PHE A 315 -6.57 34.91 28.02
N GLN A 316 -6.45 35.00 29.34
CA GLN A 316 -6.52 33.80 30.18
C GLN A 316 -7.97 33.34 30.37
N THR A 317 -8.92 34.27 30.31
CA THR A 317 -10.34 34.01 30.56
C THR A 317 -11.23 34.73 29.55
N ILE A 318 -12.47 34.25 29.44
CA ILE A 318 -13.51 34.90 28.63
C ILE A 318 -13.84 36.29 29.18
N ASP A 319 -13.81 36.48 30.50
CA ASP A 319 -14.01 37.78 31.15
C ASP A 319 -12.99 38.83 30.71
N GLU A 320 -11.71 38.45 30.64
CA GLU A 320 -10.63 39.32 30.17
C GLU A 320 -10.82 39.69 28.70
N ALA A 321 -11.14 38.71 27.85
CA ALA A 321 -11.40 38.94 26.44
C ALA A 321 -12.62 39.85 26.23
N PHE A 322 -13.72 39.59 26.94
CA PHE A 322 -14.95 40.39 26.90
C PHE A 322 -14.72 41.84 27.34
N SER A 323 -13.85 42.05 28.32
CA SER A 323 -13.51 43.40 28.80
C SER A 323 -12.56 44.16 27.86
N SER A 324 -11.83 43.44 27.01
CA SER A 324 -10.75 44.01 26.17
C SER A 324 -11.14 44.19 24.71
N LEU A 325 -12.05 43.34 24.21
CA LEU A 325 -12.47 43.32 22.82
C LEU A 325 -13.78 44.10 22.64
N PRO A 326 -13.93 44.87 21.55
CA PRO A 326 -15.20 45.54 21.27
C PRO A 326 -16.31 44.54 20.96
N GLU A 327 -17.53 44.86 21.38
CA GLU A 327 -18.74 44.13 20.97
C GLU A 327 -18.86 44.09 19.45
N HIS A 328 -19.38 42.99 18.93
CA HIS A 328 -19.58 42.72 17.50
C HIS A 328 -18.34 42.86 16.60
N SER A 329 -17.14 42.78 17.19
CA SER A 329 -15.88 42.92 16.46
C SER A 329 -15.39 41.61 15.84
N ILE A 330 -15.80 40.45 16.35
CA ILE A 330 -15.29 39.14 15.92
C ILE A 330 -16.08 38.62 14.72
N ASN A 331 -15.39 38.36 13.61
CA ASN A 331 -15.98 37.84 12.38
C ASN A 331 -15.82 36.31 12.25
N LEU A 332 -14.84 35.75 12.93
CA LEU A 332 -14.57 34.32 12.96
C LEU A 332 -14.38 33.83 14.38
N LEU A 333 -15.21 32.89 14.82
CA LEU A 333 -15.08 32.20 16.09
C LEU A 333 -14.58 30.78 15.84
N ILE A 334 -13.43 30.43 16.42
CA ILE A 334 -12.92 29.06 16.41
C ILE A 334 -13.07 28.49 17.82
N ILE A 335 -13.66 27.31 17.95
CA ILE A 335 -13.87 26.66 19.25
C ILE A 335 -13.23 25.29 19.24
N ASP A 336 -12.21 25.08 20.08
CA ASP A 336 -11.63 23.76 20.31
C ASP A 336 -12.67 22.83 20.94
N SER A 337 -12.77 21.59 20.45
CA SER A 337 -13.77 20.62 20.94
C SER A 337 -13.65 20.37 22.44
N SER A 338 -12.44 20.37 22.98
CA SER A 338 -12.19 20.20 24.42
C SER A 338 -12.65 21.41 25.26
N TYR A 339 -12.86 22.55 24.61
CA TYR A 339 -13.33 23.79 25.21
C TYR A 339 -14.86 23.89 25.17
N LEU A 340 -15.48 23.35 24.12
CA LEU A 340 -16.93 23.44 23.88
C LEU A 340 -17.75 22.87 25.05
N GLU A 341 -17.29 21.76 25.64
CA GLU A 341 -17.95 21.12 26.79
C GLU A 341 -17.86 21.91 28.11
N ARG A 342 -17.00 22.94 28.16
CA ARG A 342 -16.72 23.72 29.37
C ARG A 342 -17.44 25.07 29.41
N LEU A 343 -18.07 25.47 28.31
CA LEU A 343 -18.75 26.76 28.20
C LEU A 343 -20.06 26.76 29.00
N SER A 344 -20.20 27.70 29.93
CA SER A 344 -21.49 27.97 30.57
C SER A 344 -22.41 28.80 29.68
N ASP A 345 -23.72 28.82 29.97
CA ASP A 345 -24.68 29.67 29.25
C ASP A 345 -24.27 31.16 29.25
N ASN A 346 -23.66 31.62 30.35
CA ASN A 346 -23.16 32.99 30.48
C ASN A 346 -21.93 33.24 29.60
N ASP A 347 -21.03 32.25 29.48
CA ASP A 347 -19.88 32.33 28.58
C ASP A 347 -20.33 32.41 27.13
N ILE A 348 -21.30 31.57 26.75
CA ILE A 348 -21.90 31.58 25.41
C ILE A 348 -22.49 32.96 25.10
N GLN A 349 -23.27 33.55 26.01
CA GLN A 349 -23.84 34.89 25.82
C GLN A 349 -22.78 35.97 25.62
N ARG A 350 -21.69 35.93 26.41
CA ARG A 350 -20.59 36.89 26.28
C ARG A 350 -19.83 36.74 24.97
N ILE A 351 -19.52 35.51 24.58
CA ILE A 351 -18.86 35.24 23.30
C ILE A 351 -19.77 35.72 22.15
N GLN A 352 -21.08 35.43 22.21
CA GLN A 352 -22.04 35.89 21.22
C GLN A 352 -22.11 37.42 21.09
N SER A 353 -21.98 38.17 22.20
CA SER A 353 -21.93 39.63 22.13
C SER A 353 -20.64 40.18 21.52
N LEU A 354 -19.53 39.44 21.57
CA LEU A 354 -18.30 39.81 20.85
C LEU A 354 -18.40 39.52 19.36
N CYS A 355 -19.20 38.53 18.97
CA CYS A 355 -19.38 38.13 17.58
C CYS A 355 -20.25 39.15 16.81
N ALA A 356 -19.82 39.45 15.59
CA ALA A 356 -20.66 40.14 14.62
C ALA A 356 -21.92 39.28 14.31
N PRO A 357 -23.05 39.89 13.90
CA PRO A 357 -24.27 39.15 13.58
C PRO A 357 -24.10 38.07 12.49
N ASP A 358 -23.14 38.26 11.60
CA ASP A 358 -22.77 37.37 10.50
C ASP A 358 -21.46 36.60 10.75
N ALA A 359 -20.99 36.56 12.01
CA ALA A 359 -19.78 35.86 12.38
C ALA A 359 -19.88 34.37 12.04
N VAL A 360 -18.81 33.82 11.50
CA VAL A 360 -18.70 32.40 11.15
C VAL A 360 -18.11 31.65 12.34
N GLN A 361 -18.68 30.51 12.67
CA GLN A 361 -18.17 29.62 13.71
C GLN A 361 -17.56 28.37 13.08
N ILE A 362 -16.34 28.02 13.50
CA ILE A 362 -15.66 26.77 13.16
C ILE A 362 -15.38 26.01 14.45
N ASN A 363 -15.91 24.80 14.58
CA ASN A 363 -15.55 23.92 15.68
C ASN A 363 -14.34 23.10 15.27
N ASN A 364 -13.25 23.17 16.02
CA ASN A 364 -12.03 22.39 15.81
C ASN A 364 -12.19 21.00 16.46
N LEU A 365 -12.35 19.97 15.62
CA LEU A 365 -12.62 18.59 15.99
C LEU A 365 -11.37 17.75 15.66
N HIS A 366 -10.50 17.59 16.66
CA HIS A 366 -9.21 16.88 16.52
C HIS A 366 -9.31 15.48 15.91
N GLN A 367 -10.46 14.80 16.10
CA GLN A 367 -10.71 13.47 15.52
C GLN A 367 -10.62 13.43 13.98
N TYR A 368 -10.65 14.60 13.32
CA TYR A 368 -10.57 14.70 11.86
C TYR A 368 -9.22 15.18 11.33
N ASP A 369 -8.26 15.55 12.19
CA ASP A 369 -6.98 16.08 11.72
C ASP A 369 -6.12 15.05 10.99
N ASP A 370 -6.19 13.79 11.43
CA ASP A 370 -5.54 12.64 10.81
C ASP A 370 -6.52 11.80 9.95
N PHE A 371 -7.70 12.35 9.66
CA PHE A 371 -8.67 11.62 8.84
C PHE A 371 -8.13 11.47 7.42
N PRO A 372 -8.14 10.26 6.83
CA PRO A 372 -7.56 9.99 5.52
C PRO A 372 -8.51 10.50 4.42
N PHE A 373 -8.67 11.82 4.31
CA PHE A 373 -9.53 12.43 3.29
C PHE A 373 -9.08 12.03 1.87
N ASP A 374 -7.78 11.85 1.67
CA ASP A 374 -7.20 11.43 0.39
C ASP A 374 -7.61 10.01 -0.03
N ASP A 375 -8.14 9.19 0.88
CA ASP A 375 -8.65 7.85 0.58
C ASP A 375 -10.13 7.87 0.18
N ILE A 376 -10.85 8.98 0.44
CA ILE A 376 -12.28 9.06 0.13
C ILE A 376 -12.50 8.97 -1.39
N ARG A 377 -13.29 7.98 -1.81
CA ARG A 377 -13.75 7.81 -3.19
C ARG A 377 -15.26 7.93 -3.30
N LEU A 378 -15.99 7.67 -2.22
CA LEU A 378 -17.44 7.76 -2.17
C LEU A 378 -17.93 8.29 -0.83
N ILE A 379 -18.87 9.21 -0.89
CA ILE A 379 -19.64 9.69 0.26
C ILE A 379 -21.06 9.18 0.16
N VAL A 380 -21.51 8.51 1.23
CA VAL A 380 -22.87 8.00 1.37
C VAL A 380 -23.59 8.86 2.39
N TRP A 381 -24.53 9.67 1.93
CA TRP A 381 -25.28 10.59 2.77
C TRP A 381 -26.56 9.93 3.27
N ASP A 382 -26.86 10.08 4.55
CA ASP A 382 -28.23 9.94 5.02
C ASP A 382 -29.12 10.97 4.32
N GLU A 383 -30.37 10.60 4.04
CA GLU A 383 -31.35 11.46 3.37
C GLU A 383 -31.52 12.81 4.06
N LYS A 384 -31.36 12.84 5.40
CA LYS A 384 -31.44 14.05 6.22
C LYS A 384 -30.20 14.93 6.19
N SER A 385 -29.03 14.34 5.97
CA SER A 385 -27.73 15.02 6.01
C SER A 385 -27.20 15.38 4.61
N TYR A 386 -27.89 14.97 3.54
CA TYR A 386 -27.47 15.23 2.16
C TYR A 386 -27.43 16.72 1.81
N SER A 387 -26.26 17.19 1.38
CA SER A 387 -26.07 18.53 0.83
C SER A 387 -25.76 18.45 -0.66
N LYS A 388 -26.76 18.75 -1.50
CA LYS A 388 -26.59 18.81 -2.95
C LYS A 388 -25.47 19.77 -3.39
N PRO A 389 -25.37 21.00 -2.85
CA PRO A 389 -24.27 21.90 -3.21
C PRO A 389 -22.90 21.29 -2.93
N ILE A 390 -22.73 20.62 -1.79
CA ILE A 390 -21.43 20.01 -1.43
C ILE A 390 -21.14 18.81 -2.32
N ALA A 391 -22.13 17.95 -2.57
CA ALA A 391 -22.01 16.86 -3.54
C ALA A 391 -21.57 17.35 -4.93
N ASP A 392 -22.15 18.47 -5.38
CA ASP A 392 -21.78 19.10 -6.65
C ASP A 392 -20.36 19.70 -6.60
N THR A 393 -19.92 20.27 -5.46
CA THR A 393 -18.54 20.75 -5.25
C THR A 393 -17.50 19.64 -5.31
N LEU A 394 -17.84 18.44 -4.84
CA LEU A 394 -16.92 17.29 -4.81
C LEU A 394 -16.80 16.57 -6.16
N LYS A 395 -17.79 16.73 -7.03
CA LYS A 395 -17.88 16.05 -8.33
C LYS A 395 -16.69 16.36 -9.27
N PRO A 396 -16.21 17.60 -9.43
CA PRO A 396 -14.99 17.90 -10.20
C PRO A 396 -13.76 17.14 -9.70
N HIS A 397 -13.70 16.83 -8.41
CA HIS A 397 -12.58 16.13 -7.78
C HIS A 397 -12.68 14.59 -7.90
N GLY A 398 -13.64 14.08 -8.68
CA GLY A 398 -13.77 12.64 -8.93
C GLY A 398 -14.29 11.85 -7.72
N ILE A 399 -15.00 12.50 -6.79
CA ILE A 399 -15.61 11.85 -5.62
C ILE A 399 -17.08 11.60 -5.90
N MET A 400 -17.55 10.40 -5.59
CA MET A 400 -18.97 10.08 -5.67
C MET A 400 -19.75 10.52 -4.46
N SER A 401 -21.02 10.80 -4.70
CA SER A 401 -21.98 11.16 -3.67
C SER A 401 -23.29 10.43 -3.92
N LEU A 402 -23.74 9.61 -2.96
CA LEU A 402 -24.99 8.86 -3.04
C LEU A 402 -25.87 9.15 -1.83
N ILE A 403 -27.19 9.29 -2.05
CA ILE A 403 -28.16 9.39 -0.96
C ILE A 403 -28.62 7.98 -0.60
N ASN A 404 -28.42 7.59 0.66
CA ASN A 404 -28.96 6.36 1.21
C ASN A 404 -30.38 6.60 1.74
N LYS A 405 -31.35 5.84 1.22
CA LYS A 405 -32.77 5.85 1.65
C LYS A 405 -33.17 4.58 2.40
N GLY A 406 -32.21 3.77 2.87
CA GLY A 406 -32.44 2.44 3.46
C GLY A 406 -31.37 2.01 4.49
N PRO A 407 -31.45 0.78 5.05
CA PRO A 407 -30.86 0.52 6.37
C PRO A 407 -29.34 0.28 6.44
N GLU A 408 -28.59 -0.01 5.36
CA GLU A 408 -27.16 -0.33 5.52
C GLU A 408 -26.25 0.19 4.38
N ILE A 409 -25.28 1.04 4.74
CA ILE A 409 -24.15 1.46 3.90
C ILE A 409 -23.42 0.26 3.27
N LYS A 410 -23.49 -0.93 3.90
CA LYS A 410 -22.92 -2.19 3.39
C LYS A 410 -23.42 -2.58 2.01
N ASP A 411 -24.66 -2.25 1.65
CA ASP A 411 -25.18 -2.60 0.32
C ASP A 411 -24.71 -1.62 -0.77
N VAL A 412 -24.40 -0.38 -0.38
CA VAL A 412 -23.74 0.60 -1.25
C VAL A 412 -22.26 0.24 -1.46
N VAL A 413 -21.57 -0.23 -0.42
CA VAL A 413 -20.20 -0.76 -0.52
C VAL A 413 -20.15 -1.91 -1.54
N LYS A 414 -21.10 -2.86 -1.47
CA LYS A 414 -21.24 -3.99 -2.41
C LYS A 414 -21.44 -3.58 -3.86
N ALA A 415 -22.25 -2.56 -4.11
CA ALA A 415 -22.55 -2.13 -5.49
C ALA A 415 -21.48 -1.24 -6.11
N THR A 416 -20.66 -0.57 -5.30
CA THR A 416 -19.76 0.52 -5.77
C THR A 416 -18.33 0.08 -6.00
N ASN A 417 -17.96 -1.12 -5.53
CA ASN A 417 -16.67 -1.71 -5.85
C ASN A 417 -15.47 -0.92 -5.28
N ILE A 418 -15.78 0.00 -4.36
CA ILE A 418 -14.84 0.85 -3.67
C ILE A 418 -14.52 0.16 -2.33
N PRO A 419 -13.23 0.03 -1.96
CA PRO A 419 -12.85 -0.52 -0.68
C PRO A 419 -13.59 0.20 0.47
N SER A 420 -14.03 -0.54 1.48
CA SER A 420 -14.81 0.02 2.58
C SER A 420 -14.14 1.20 3.28
N HIS A 421 -12.81 1.21 3.36
CA HIS A 421 -12.03 2.32 3.93
C HIS A 421 -12.06 3.60 3.09
N CYS A 422 -12.38 3.49 1.79
CA CYS A 422 -12.54 4.63 0.87
C CYS A 422 -13.99 5.17 0.84
N ILE A 423 -14.89 4.62 1.66
CA ILE A 423 -16.30 5.01 1.72
C ILE A 423 -16.58 5.73 3.03
N LEU A 424 -17.02 6.99 2.93
CA LEU A 424 -17.41 7.78 4.08
C LEU A 424 -18.94 7.87 4.19
N GLY A 425 -19.50 7.26 5.24
CA GLY A 425 -20.89 7.45 5.62
C GLY A 425 -21.09 8.76 6.37
N ILE A 426 -21.97 9.63 5.88
CA ILE A 426 -22.38 10.87 6.55
C ILE A 426 -23.82 10.69 7.04
N THR A 427 -23.96 10.58 8.35
CA THR A 427 -25.23 10.47 9.07
C THR A 427 -25.46 11.73 9.91
N ASP A 428 -26.66 11.86 10.47
CA ASP A 428 -26.96 12.95 11.41
C ASP A 428 -26.00 12.98 12.62
N GLU A 429 -25.39 11.84 12.98
CA GLU A 429 -24.48 11.72 14.13
C GLU A 429 -23.05 12.23 13.84
N ASN A 430 -22.61 12.23 12.57
CA ASN A 430 -21.26 12.65 12.19
C ASN A 430 -21.24 13.74 11.10
N TYR A 431 -22.38 14.38 10.83
CA TYR A 431 -22.54 15.51 9.89
C TYR A 431 -21.48 16.62 10.08
N THR A 432 -20.90 16.75 11.28
CA THR A 432 -19.82 17.69 11.59
C THR A 432 -18.53 17.46 10.78
N ILE A 433 -18.37 16.31 10.11
CA ILE A 433 -17.26 16.05 9.17
C ILE A 433 -17.44 16.79 7.83
N VAL A 434 -18.65 17.17 7.46
CA VAL A 434 -18.99 17.75 6.15
C VAL A 434 -18.17 19.01 5.82
N PRO A 435 -18.01 19.99 6.75
CA PRO A 435 -17.15 21.15 6.50
C PRO A 435 -15.69 20.76 6.26
N TYR A 436 -15.18 19.73 6.94
CA TYR A 436 -13.80 19.27 6.82
C TYR A 436 -13.52 18.69 5.44
N ILE A 437 -14.43 17.83 4.95
CA ILE A 437 -14.39 17.27 3.58
C ILE A 437 -14.41 18.39 2.55
N THR A 438 -15.41 19.28 2.64
CA THR A 438 -15.60 20.37 1.69
C THR A 438 -14.34 21.21 1.57
N ALA A 439 -13.75 21.53 2.72
CA ALA A 439 -12.62 22.42 2.81
C ALA A 439 -11.29 21.73 2.42
N HIS A 440 -11.14 20.43 2.66
CA HIS A 440 -10.03 19.64 2.11
C HIS A 440 -10.06 19.63 0.57
N PHE A 441 -11.18 19.24 -0.04
CA PHE A 441 -11.28 19.11 -1.50
C PHE A 441 -11.29 20.43 -2.25
N SER A 442 -11.84 21.50 -1.67
CA SER A 442 -11.84 22.84 -2.30
C SER A 442 -10.43 23.40 -2.55
N ARG A 443 -9.40 22.88 -1.87
CA ARG A 443 -8.00 23.31 -2.04
C ARG A 443 -7.27 22.60 -3.18
N LEU A 444 -7.82 21.49 -3.65
CA LEU A 444 -7.17 20.63 -4.61
C LEU A 444 -7.43 21.16 -6.02
N LYS A 445 -6.37 21.26 -6.83
CA LYS A 445 -6.52 21.71 -8.23
C LYS A 445 -7.22 20.60 -9.01
N GLU A 446 -8.03 20.98 -10.01
CA GLU A 446 -8.75 20.03 -10.89
C GLU A 446 -7.82 18.99 -11.55
N ASN A 447 -6.53 19.30 -11.68
CA ASN A 447 -5.52 18.48 -12.34
C ASN A 447 -4.53 17.82 -11.35
N ASP A 448 -4.82 17.83 -10.05
CA ASP A 448 -3.86 17.38 -9.04
C ASP A 448 -3.63 15.85 -9.12
N PRO A 449 -2.37 15.40 -9.29
CA PRO A 449 -2.03 14.00 -9.56
C PRO A 449 -2.26 13.07 -8.37
N ARG A 450 -2.59 13.59 -7.18
CA ARG A 450 -3.05 12.80 -6.02
C ARG A 450 -4.50 12.33 -6.18
N HIS A 451 -5.27 12.95 -7.09
CA HIS A 451 -6.65 12.56 -7.41
C HIS A 451 -6.72 11.55 -8.56
N ARG A 452 -5.81 10.58 -8.59
CA ARG A 452 -5.94 9.43 -9.49
C ARG A 452 -7.25 8.72 -9.12
N ASN A 453 -8.31 8.99 -9.90
CA ASN A 453 -9.39 8.06 -10.28
C ASN A 453 -10.58 8.72 -11.01
N THR A 454 -10.41 9.87 -11.68
CA THR A 454 -11.49 10.47 -12.49
C THR A 454 -11.99 9.53 -13.61
N ALA A 455 -11.11 8.65 -14.13
CA ALA A 455 -11.45 7.69 -15.19
C ALA A 455 -12.32 6.53 -14.67
N LEU A 456 -11.87 5.83 -13.62
CA LEU A 456 -12.63 4.76 -12.96
C LEU A 456 -13.98 5.28 -12.44
N MET A 457 -14.03 6.54 -11.99
CA MET A 457 -15.24 7.16 -11.48
C MET A 457 -16.28 7.49 -12.55
N LYS A 458 -15.84 8.04 -13.68
CA LYS A 458 -16.72 8.28 -14.85
C LYS A 458 -17.33 6.96 -15.32
N ALA A 459 -16.52 5.90 -15.36
CA ALA A 459 -16.98 4.59 -15.75
C ALA A 459 -17.96 3.97 -14.74
N PHE A 460 -17.79 4.20 -13.44
CA PHE A 460 -18.77 3.76 -12.46
C PHE A 460 -20.14 4.44 -12.68
N LEU A 461 -20.16 5.76 -12.86
CA LEU A 461 -21.41 6.49 -13.09
C LEU A 461 -22.10 6.03 -14.39
N GLN A 462 -21.33 5.72 -15.42
CA GLN A 462 -21.82 5.14 -16.67
C GLN A 462 -22.38 3.72 -16.46
N ARG A 463 -21.69 2.87 -15.71
CA ARG A 463 -22.17 1.53 -15.31
C ARG A 463 -23.45 1.60 -14.49
N TYR A 464 -23.53 2.50 -13.50
CA TYR A 464 -24.71 2.67 -12.66
C TYR A 464 -25.93 3.14 -13.46
N SER A 465 -25.74 4.00 -14.45
CA SER A 465 -26.80 4.34 -15.42
C SER A 465 -27.22 3.11 -16.23
N LEU A 466 -26.25 2.32 -16.69
CA LEU A 466 -26.51 1.09 -17.45
C LEU A 466 -27.33 0.08 -16.64
N ILE A 467 -27.01 -0.10 -15.35
CA ILE A 467 -27.75 -0.97 -14.42
C ILE A 467 -29.21 -0.52 -14.30
N LYS A 468 -29.47 0.80 -14.18
CA LYS A 468 -30.84 1.34 -14.12
C LYS A 468 -31.62 1.11 -15.40
N ASP A 469 -30.93 1.10 -16.54
CA ASP A 469 -31.52 0.94 -17.87
C ASP A 469 -31.59 -0.53 -18.32
N SER A 470 -31.14 -1.48 -17.50
CA SER A 470 -31.11 -2.91 -17.81
C SER A 470 -32.28 -3.68 -17.20
N GLU A 471 -32.85 -4.61 -17.97
CA GLU A 471 -34.05 -5.36 -17.54
C GLU A 471 -33.73 -6.46 -16.51
N ASN A 472 -32.52 -7.02 -16.55
CA ASN A 472 -32.04 -8.06 -15.65
C ASN A 472 -30.50 -8.15 -15.68
N ALA A 473 -29.91 -9.00 -14.82
CA ALA A 473 -28.46 -9.15 -14.70
C ALA A 473 -27.77 -9.62 -16.00
N SER A 474 -28.44 -10.44 -16.81
CA SER A 474 -27.88 -10.95 -18.07
C SER A 474 -27.84 -9.87 -19.16
N ASP A 475 -28.86 -9.01 -19.22
CA ASP A 475 -28.87 -7.83 -20.09
C ASP A 475 -27.76 -6.83 -19.70
N PHE A 476 -27.59 -6.59 -18.40
CA PHE A 476 -26.52 -5.74 -17.89
C PHE A 476 -25.13 -6.26 -18.28
N GLN A 477 -24.84 -7.55 -18.06
CA GLN A 477 -23.56 -8.19 -18.43
C GLN A 477 -23.28 -8.13 -19.93
N THR A 478 -24.31 -8.38 -20.76
CA THR A 478 -24.19 -8.31 -22.23
C THR A 478 -23.85 -6.90 -22.70
N ARG A 479 -24.47 -5.88 -22.10
CA ARG A 479 -24.24 -4.47 -22.44
C ARG A 479 -22.91 -3.94 -21.90
N LEU A 480 -22.39 -4.52 -20.81
CA LEU A 480 -21.12 -4.17 -20.21
C LEU A 480 -19.93 -4.55 -21.10
N ASN A 481 -20.08 -5.61 -21.93
CA ASN A 481 -19.07 -6.09 -22.89
C ASN A 481 -17.69 -6.32 -22.23
N LEU A 482 -17.70 -7.11 -21.15
CA LEU A 482 -16.51 -7.42 -20.37
C LEU A 482 -15.46 -8.17 -21.19
N GLN A 483 -14.20 -7.79 -21.03
CA GLN A 483 -13.07 -8.56 -21.53
C GLN A 483 -12.14 -8.96 -20.39
N ILE A 484 -11.80 -10.25 -20.33
CA ILE A 484 -10.93 -10.82 -19.30
C ILE A 484 -9.64 -11.25 -19.98
N SER A 485 -8.49 -10.95 -19.38
CA SER A 485 -7.19 -11.41 -19.87
C SER A 485 -6.38 -12.04 -18.75
N VAL A 486 -5.63 -13.09 -19.08
CA VAL A 486 -4.72 -13.77 -18.15
C VAL A 486 -3.31 -13.63 -18.69
N HIS A 487 -2.40 -13.16 -17.84
CA HIS A 487 -1.01 -12.84 -18.19
C HIS A 487 -0.05 -13.67 -17.33
N LYS A 488 1.10 -14.03 -17.92
CA LYS A 488 2.10 -14.93 -17.30
C LYS A 488 3.38 -14.23 -16.86
N ASP A 489 3.58 -12.98 -17.24
CA ASP A 489 4.77 -12.19 -16.92
C ASP A 489 4.69 -11.55 -15.52
N CYS A 490 4.23 -12.31 -14.52
CA CYS A 490 4.05 -11.87 -13.14
C CYS A 490 5.31 -11.25 -12.51
N GLN A 491 6.51 -11.57 -13.03
CA GLN A 491 7.77 -11.01 -12.55
C GLN A 491 7.87 -9.49 -12.78
N ASN A 492 7.20 -8.96 -13.81
CA ASN A 492 7.18 -7.52 -14.11
C ASN A 492 6.21 -6.75 -13.22
N HIS A 493 5.27 -7.44 -12.57
CA HIS A 493 4.16 -6.87 -11.82
C HIS A 493 4.12 -7.35 -10.35
N ILE A 494 5.27 -7.72 -9.79
CA ILE A 494 5.40 -8.25 -8.42
C ILE A 494 4.78 -7.30 -7.39
N ASP A 495 5.06 -6.00 -7.48
CA ASP A 495 4.59 -5.03 -6.48
C ASP A 495 3.06 -4.81 -6.57
N GLU A 496 2.48 -4.84 -7.77
CA GLU A 496 1.03 -4.74 -7.99
C GLU A 496 0.29 -6.01 -7.51
N ILE A 497 0.86 -7.19 -7.75
CA ILE A 497 0.32 -8.48 -7.26
C ILE A 497 0.39 -8.58 -5.73
N LEU A 498 1.47 -8.09 -5.12
CA LEU A 498 1.59 -8.04 -3.66
C LEU A 498 0.55 -7.10 -3.05
N SER A 499 0.36 -5.91 -3.64
CA SER A 499 -0.68 -4.97 -3.21
C SER A 499 -2.07 -5.63 -3.23
N LEU A 500 -2.39 -6.36 -4.31
CA LEU A 500 -3.65 -7.08 -4.44
C LEU A 500 -3.81 -8.19 -3.39
N LEU A 501 -2.76 -8.95 -3.11
CA LEU A 501 -2.76 -10.02 -2.09
C LEU A 501 -2.86 -9.45 -0.66
N ASP A 502 -2.31 -8.27 -0.42
CA ASP A 502 -2.39 -7.57 0.87
C ASP A 502 -3.78 -6.94 1.12
N GLU A 503 -4.48 -6.48 0.08
CA GLU A 503 -5.84 -5.93 0.20
C GLU A 503 -6.88 -6.95 0.72
N GLU A 504 -6.81 -8.22 0.32
CA GLU A 504 -7.72 -9.29 0.79
C GLU A 504 -7.37 -9.86 2.18
N LYS A 505 -6.14 -9.60 2.65
CA LYS A 505 -5.58 -10.09 3.92
C LYS A 505 -6.43 -9.67 5.14
N HIS A 506 -7.13 -8.55 5.03
CA HIS A 506 -7.98 -8.00 6.09
C HIS A 506 -9.34 -8.69 6.27
N MET A 507 -9.79 -9.56 5.36
CA MET A 507 -11.16 -10.11 5.42
C MET A 507 -11.29 -11.62 5.66
N TYR A 508 -10.33 -12.49 5.29
CA TYR A 508 -10.61 -13.93 5.27
C TYR A 508 -9.54 -14.88 5.87
N SER A 509 -8.29 -14.48 6.11
CA SER A 509 -7.29 -15.33 6.83
C SER A 509 -6.02 -14.56 7.25
N PRO A 510 -5.80 -14.28 8.55
CA PRO A 510 -4.67 -13.46 9.04
C PRO A 510 -3.26 -14.09 8.93
N ASP A 511 -3.15 -15.40 8.74
CA ASP A 511 -1.91 -16.16 9.01
C ASP A 511 -1.00 -16.42 7.79
N LEU A 512 -1.33 -15.90 6.60
CA LEU A 512 -0.49 -16.09 5.41
C LEU A 512 -0.04 -14.73 4.83
N SER A 513 1.06 -14.19 5.34
CA SER A 513 1.71 -13.04 4.69
C SER A 513 2.66 -13.51 3.61
N ILE A 514 2.26 -13.41 2.34
CA ILE A 514 3.17 -13.58 1.20
C ILE A 514 3.90 -12.24 1.02
N ASP A 515 5.13 -12.16 1.51
CA ASP A 515 5.99 -11.00 1.24
C ASP A 515 6.65 -11.10 -0.15
N LYS A 516 7.35 -10.03 -0.55
CA LYS A 516 8.06 -9.95 -1.84
C LYS A 516 9.06 -11.09 -2.04
N ALA A 517 9.73 -11.55 -0.99
CA ALA A 517 10.70 -12.64 -1.09
C ALA A 517 10.00 -13.99 -1.32
N HIS A 518 8.88 -14.24 -0.63
CA HIS A 518 8.05 -15.42 -0.81
C HIS A 518 7.40 -15.45 -2.21
N LEU A 519 6.80 -14.35 -2.66
CA LEU A 519 6.22 -14.27 -4.01
C LEU A 519 7.30 -14.48 -5.08
N THR A 520 8.45 -13.82 -4.96
CA THR A 520 9.56 -14.00 -5.91
C THR A 520 10.04 -15.45 -5.95
N LYS A 521 10.10 -16.13 -4.80
CA LYS A 521 10.44 -17.55 -4.72
C LYS A 521 9.37 -18.44 -5.36
N MET A 522 8.10 -18.10 -5.20
CA MET A 522 6.98 -18.81 -5.85
C MET A 522 7.04 -18.67 -7.37
N LEU A 523 7.32 -17.47 -7.88
CA LEU A 523 7.40 -17.20 -9.32
C LEU A 523 8.65 -17.81 -9.99
N LYS A 524 9.71 -18.08 -9.23
CA LYS A 524 10.94 -18.75 -9.69
C LYS A 524 10.89 -20.28 -9.60
N ASN A 525 9.82 -20.85 -9.06
CA ASN A 525 9.68 -22.30 -8.94
C ASN A 525 9.02 -22.84 -10.20
N ASP A 526 9.76 -23.65 -10.96
CA ASP A 526 9.31 -24.22 -12.23
C ASP A 526 8.09 -25.15 -12.11
N TRP A 527 7.76 -25.61 -10.90
CA TRP A 527 6.55 -26.40 -10.64
C TRP A 527 5.34 -25.54 -10.29
N ASN A 528 5.46 -24.23 -10.20
CA ASN A 528 4.34 -23.35 -9.90
C ASN A 528 3.72 -22.80 -11.19
N ASN A 529 2.44 -23.09 -11.41
CA ASN A 529 1.64 -22.44 -12.45
C ASN A 529 0.94 -21.22 -11.86
N TYR A 530 1.27 -20.04 -12.39
CA TYR A 530 0.75 -18.78 -11.88
C TYR A 530 0.33 -17.86 -13.01
N GLY A 531 -0.48 -16.86 -12.69
CA GLY A 531 -0.88 -15.82 -13.63
C GLY A 531 -1.62 -14.71 -12.93
N TYR A 532 -1.55 -13.51 -13.48
CA TYR A 532 -2.38 -12.39 -13.05
C TYR A 532 -3.49 -12.14 -14.06
N ILE A 533 -4.62 -11.62 -13.58
CA ILE A 533 -5.85 -11.44 -14.34
C ILE A 533 -6.09 -9.94 -14.48
N THR A 534 -6.36 -9.48 -15.70
CA THR A 534 -6.84 -8.11 -15.95
C THR A 534 -8.23 -8.14 -16.55
N VAL A 535 -9.03 -7.12 -16.26
CA VAL A 535 -10.40 -7.00 -16.78
C VAL A 535 -10.59 -5.62 -17.39
N THR A 536 -11.31 -5.56 -18.50
CA THR A 536 -11.77 -4.31 -19.12
C THR A 536 -13.26 -4.42 -19.41
N ASP A 537 -13.97 -3.29 -19.45
CA ASP A 537 -15.33 -3.22 -19.99
C ASP A 537 -15.44 -2.05 -20.99
N CYS A 538 -16.65 -1.76 -21.47
CA CYS A 538 -16.87 -0.65 -22.39
C CYS A 538 -16.58 0.76 -21.81
N PHE A 539 -16.31 0.88 -20.51
CA PHE A 539 -16.10 2.14 -19.80
C PHE A 539 -14.73 2.24 -19.09
N SER A 540 -14.09 1.13 -18.72
CA SER A 540 -12.86 1.13 -17.91
C SER A 540 -11.96 -0.08 -18.11
N ASP A 541 -10.68 0.16 -17.84
CA ASP A 541 -9.67 -0.87 -17.58
C ASP A 541 -9.47 -0.97 -16.07
N TYR A 542 -9.63 -2.17 -15.53
CA TYR A 542 -9.59 -2.43 -14.10
C TYR A 542 -8.17 -2.79 -13.62
N GLY A 543 -7.19 -2.86 -14.53
CA GLY A 543 -5.83 -3.26 -14.19
C GLY A 543 -5.78 -4.71 -13.69
N ILE A 544 -4.82 -5.01 -12.80
CA ILE A 544 -4.65 -6.35 -12.23
C ILE A 544 -5.71 -6.57 -11.15
N VAL A 545 -6.70 -7.40 -11.46
CA VAL A 545 -7.83 -7.72 -10.59
C VAL A 545 -7.80 -9.15 -10.06
N GLY A 546 -6.77 -9.93 -10.34
CA GLY A 546 -6.68 -11.29 -9.82
C GLY A 546 -5.28 -11.86 -9.94
N PHE A 547 -4.99 -12.84 -9.08
CA PHE A 547 -3.76 -13.60 -9.12
C PHE A 547 -4.01 -15.03 -8.66
N TYR A 548 -3.38 -16.00 -9.31
CA TYR A 548 -3.33 -17.36 -8.81
C TYR A 548 -1.91 -17.92 -8.91
N CYS A 549 -1.61 -18.86 -8.02
CA CYS A 549 -0.41 -19.67 -8.03
C CYS A 549 -0.75 -21.06 -7.47
N VAL A 550 -0.57 -22.09 -8.29
CA VAL A 550 -0.78 -23.49 -7.95
C VAL A 550 0.55 -24.21 -8.09
N ASN A 551 0.94 -24.99 -7.09
CA ASN A 551 2.04 -25.93 -7.25
C ASN A 551 1.53 -27.15 -8.01
N ALA A 552 1.93 -27.28 -9.27
CA ALA A 552 1.52 -28.36 -10.16
C ALA A 552 2.01 -29.75 -9.68
N ARG A 553 3.14 -29.79 -8.95
CA ARG A 553 3.72 -31.05 -8.44
C ARG A 553 2.97 -31.60 -7.22
N GLU A 554 2.54 -30.73 -6.32
CA GLU A 554 1.82 -31.09 -5.08
C GLU A 554 0.29 -31.00 -5.22
N ASN A 555 -0.20 -30.55 -6.38
CA ASN A 555 -1.60 -30.19 -6.63
C ASN A 555 -2.18 -29.29 -5.53
N LYS A 556 -1.36 -28.36 -5.04
CA LYS A 556 -1.67 -27.51 -3.91
C LYS A 556 -1.83 -26.07 -4.37
N LEU A 557 -2.98 -25.49 -4.08
CA LEU A 557 -3.19 -24.06 -4.26
C LEU A 557 -2.30 -23.30 -3.26
N LEU A 558 -1.34 -22.54 -3.78
CA LEU A 558 -0.42 -21.76 -2.95
C LEU A 558 -0.96 -20.35 -2.72
N ALA A 559 -1.61 -19.76 -3.72
CA ALA A 559 -2.28 -18.47 -3.62
C ALA A 559 -3.40 -18.36 -4.66
N LYS A 560 -4.55 -17.80 -4.29
CA LYS A 560 -5.59 -17.33 -5.22
C LYS A 560 -6.21 -16.10 -4.61
N THR A 561 -6.36 -15.06 -5.40
CA THR A 561 -7.14 -13.89 -5.06
C THR A 561 -7.82 -13.37 -6.32
N LEU A 562 -9.03 -12.87 -6.14
CA LEU A 562 -9.71 -12.07 -7.14
C LEU A 562 -10.17 -10.83 -6.41
N SER A 563 -9.76 -9.68 -6.91
CA SER A 563 -10.17 -8.39 -6.40
C SER A 563 -11.69 -8.38 -6.29
N TRP A 564 -12.16 -7.94 -5.14
CA TRP A 564 -13.57 -7.64 -4.95
C TRP A 564 -14.07 -6.63 -5.99
N SER A 565 -13.14 -5.93 -6.65
CA SER A 565 -13.40 -4.98 -7.72
C SER A 565 -14.12 -5.57 -8.96
N VAL A 566 -14.25 -6.88 -9.05
CA VAL A 566 -14.93 -7.56 -10.17
C VAL A 566 -15.94 -8.61 -9.70
N LYS A 567 -16.28 -8.57 -8.41
CA LYS A 567 -17.27 -9.44 -7.80
C LYS A 567 -18.66 -9.13 -8.37
N ASP A 568 -19.48 -10.16 -8.54
CA ASP A 568 -20.83 -10.08 -9.14
C ASP A 568 -20.89 -9.68 -10.64
N LEU A 569 -19.74 -9.48 -11.30
CA LEU A 569 -19.64 -9.32 -12.76
C LEU A 569 -19.72 -10.66 -13.52
N GLY A 570 -19.96 -11.78 -12.83
CA GLY A 570 -20.02 -13.14 -13.41
C GLY A 570 -18.67 -13.79 -13.70
N ILE A 571 -17.55 -13.15 -13.29
CA ILE A 571 -16.19 -13.60 -13.60
C ILE A 571 -15.80 -14.86 -12.82
N GLU A 572 -16.27 -15.00 -11.58
CA GLU A 572 -15.96 -16.13 -10.70
C GLU A 572 -16.58 -17.45 -11.19
N GLU A 573 -17.81 -17.41 -11.70
CA GLU A 573 -18.47 -18.57 -12.31
C GLU A 573 -17.71 -19.05 -13.55
N TYR A 574 -17.19 -18.11 -14.34
CA TYR A 574 -16.39 -18.40 -15.54
C TYR A 574 -15.01 -18.99 -15.19
N LEU A 575 -14.29 -18.41 -14.22
CA LEU A 575 -12.97 -18.88 -13.78
C LEU A 575 -13.02 -20.23 -13.06
N ASN A 576 -14.17 -20.61 -12.49
CA ASN A 576 -14.36 -21.91 -11.83
C ASN A 576 -14.91 -23.00 -12.78
N GLN A 577 -15.55 -22.64 -13.90
CA GLN A 577 -16.12 -23.57 -14.88
C GLN A 577 -15.17 -23.92 -16.05
N ASN A 578 -14.22 -23.06 -16.40
CA ASN A 578 -13.35 -23.24 -17.57
C ASN A 578 -11.87 -23.42 -17.19
N ASN A 579 -11.46 -24.67 -17.00
CA ASN A 579 -10.05 -25.08 -16.99
C ASN A 579 -9.51 -25.38 -18.41
N GLU A 580 -10.25 -25.08 -19.48
CA GLU A 580 -9.88 -25.35 -20.87
C GLU A 580 -9.47 -24.07 -21.61
N THR A 581 -8.21 -24.01 -22.04
CA THR A 581 -7.68 -22.97 -22.93
C THR A 581 -8.05 -23.25 -24.39
N SER A 582 -9.31 -23.03 -24.80
CA SER A 582 -9.63 -22.77 -26.22
C SER A 582 -10.95 -21.99 -26.42
N HIS A 583 -10.79 -20.72 -26.82
CA HIS A 583 -11.63 -19.83 -27.67
C HIS A 583 -13.18 -19.92 -27.71
N GLN A 584 -13.79 -18.71 -27.70
CA GLN A 584 -15.11 -18.25 -28.20
C GLN A 584 -16.41 -18.39 -27.36
N ILE A 585 -16.76 -17.23 -26.74
CA ILE A 585 -18.07 -16.55 -26.51
C ILE A 585 -19.34 -17.41 -26.31
N GLU A 586 -19.87 -17.34 -25.09
CA GLU A 586 -21.31 -17.16 -24.82
C GLU A 586 -21.49 -15.94 -23.88
N ASN A 587 -22.59 -15.18 -24.06
CA ASN A 587 -23.04 -14.08 -23.18
C ASN A 587 -22.20 -12.79 -23.10
N GLY A 588 -21.59 -12.35 -24.21
CA GLY A 588 -21.03 -10.98 -24.31
C GLY A 588 -19.71 -10.73 -23.57
N ILE A 589 -19.09 -11.77 -22.99
CA ILE A 589 -17.76 -11.72 -22.38
C ILE A 589 -16.71 -12.19 -23.41
N ARG A 590 -15.64 -11.42 -23.64
CA ARG A 590 -14.53 -11.76 -24.55
C ARG A 590 -13.24 -12.02 -23.79
N VAL A 591 -12.64 -13.20 -23.93
CA VAL A 591 -11.38 -13.53 -23.23
C VAL A 591 -10.20 -13.48 -24.19
N LEU A 592 -9.15 -12.74 -23.83
CA LEU A 592 -7.91 -12.59 -24.61
C LEU A 592 -6.71 -13.07 -23.76
N ILE A 593 -6.03 -14.13 -24.19
CA ILE A 593 -4.78 -14.58 -23.55
C ILE A 593 -3.62 -13.88 -24.26
N LYS A 594 -2.86 -13.03 -23.55
CA LYS A 594 -1.67 -12.36 -24.08
C LYS A 594 -0.42 -12.94 -23.40
N SER A 595 0.46 -13.59 -24.16
CA SER A 595 1.82 -13.90 -23.73
C SER A 595 2.81 -13.72 -24.90
N ASP A 596 3.93 -13.04 -24.64
CA ASP A 596 5.11 -12.98 -25.53
C ASP A 596 6.11 -14.13 -25.29
N LEU A 597 5.68 -15.12 -24.51
CA LEU A 597 6.35 -16.41 -24.38
C LEU A 597 5.40 -17.44 -24.99
N GLU A 598 5.92 -18.24 -25.92
CA GLU A 598 5.21 -19.37 -26.50
C GLU A 598 4.53 -20.15 -25.38
N LEU A 599 3.19 -20.20 -25.42
CA LEU A 599 2.41 -21.11 -24.60
C LEU A 599 2.87 -22.53 -24.97
N HIS A 600 3.75 -23.11 -24.15
CA HIS A 600 3.80 -24.57 -24.09
C HIS A 600 2.40 -25.03 -23.67
N PRO A 601 1.71 -25.86 -24.46
CA PRO A 601 0.35 -26.27 -24.18
C PRO A 601 0.29 -26.89 -22.79
N ILE A 602 -0.52 -26.29 -21.91
CA ILE A 602 -1.01 -26.97 -20.71
C ILE A 602 -2.05 -27.96 -21.21
N GLU A 603 -1.61 -29.11 -21.74
CA GLU A 603 -2.51 -30.23 -22.07
C GLU A 603 -2.31 -31.46 -21.18
N ASP A 604 -1.36 -31.50 -20.22
CA ASP A 604 -1.05 -32.75 -19.51
C ASP A 604 -1.20 -32.74 -17.97
N TYR A 605 -2.26 -32.17 -17.38
CA TYR A 605 -2.59 -32.45 -15.95
C TYR A 605 -4.05 -32.83 -15.65
N LEU A 606 -4.74 -33.35 -16.66
CA LEU A 606 -5.78 -34.38 -16.54
C LEU A 606 -5.38 -35.39 -17.63
N ILE A 607 -4.81 -36.57 -17.37
CA ILE A 607 -5.39 -37.69 -16.63
C ILE A 607 -4.22 -38.60 -16.22
N GLY A 608 -3.92 -38.64 -14.93
CA GLY A 608 -3.18 -39.73 -14.28
C GLY A 608 -4.11 -40.46 -13.33
N GLY A 609 -5.23 -40.98 -13.85
CA GLY A 609 -6.26 -41.69 -13.10
C GLY A 609 -6.88 -42.79 -13.95
N ASN A 610 -6.15 -43.90 -14.05
CA ASN A 610 -6.60 -45.28 -14.29
C ASN A 610 -7.61 -45.55 -15.42
N ILE A 611 -7.09 -46.19 -16.47
CA ILE A 611 -7.81 -47.28 -17.14
C ILE A 611 -7.81 -48.47 -16.16
N THR A 612 -8.85 -48.63 -15.35
CA THR A 612 -9.49 -49.93 -14.96
C THR A 612 -10.51 -49.77 -13.82
N THR A 613 -11.72 -50.26 -14.09
CA THR A 613 -12.71 -50.90 -13.18
C THR A 613 -13.06 -50.24 -11.84
N GLU A 614 -14.33 -49.80 -11.74
CA GLU A 614 -15.03 -49.41 -10.51
C GLU A 614 -14.84 -50.39 -9.35
N TYR A 615 -14.68 -49.92 -8.11
CA TYR A 615 -15.31 -50.56 -6.94
C TYR A 615 -15.48 -49.55 -5.78
N PHE A 616 -16.73 -49.45 -5.33
CA PHE A 616 -17.22 -48.68 -4.18
C PHE A 616 -16.56 -49.11 -2.84
N SER A 617 -16.17 -48.15 -2.02
CA SER A 617 -16.52 -48.08 -0.57
C SER A 617 -16.09 -46.70 -0.06
N HIS A 618 -16.98 -45.72 0.16
CA HIS A 618 -17.92 -45.71 1.27
C HIS A 618 -19.17 -44.93 0.86
N ALA A 619 -20.18 -45.63 0.36
CA ALA A 619 -21.55 -45.25 0.65
C ALA A 619 -21.84 -45.72 2.07
N ASN A 620 -21.89 -44.80 3.03
CA ASN A 620 -22.94 -44.92 4.03
C ASN A 620 -24.20 -44.36 3.36
N ASN A 621 -24.98 -45.31 2.82
CA ASN A 621 -26.33 -45.20 2.28
C ASN A 621 -26.50 -44.45 0.96
N ILE A 622 -26.49 -45.20 -0.16
CA ILE A 622 -27.68 -45.81 -0.75
C ILE A 622 -27.22 -47.03 -1.56
N ALA A 623 -27.94 -48.14 -1.39
CA ALA A 623 -27.65 -49.44 -1.96
C ALA A 623 -28.08 -49.57 -3.43
N SER A 624 -27.41 -50.50 -4.11
CA SER A 624 -27.96 -51.47 -5.08
C SER A 624 -28.07 -51.07 -6.56
N ALA A 625 -27.39 -51.89 -7.37
CA ALA A 625 -27.37 -52.00 -8.84
C ALA A 625 -26.52 -50.91 -9.54
N ILE A 626 -25.38 -51.21 -10.15
CA ILE A 626 -25.19 -52.15 -11.27
C ILE A 626 -23.74 -52.68 -11.22
N TYR A 627 -23.56 -53.99 -10.99
CA TYR A 627 -22.30 -54.73 -11.07
C TYR A 627 -22.38 -55.71 -12.26
N ASP A 628 -22.43 -55.19 -13.49
CA ASP A 628 -22.49 -55.98 -14.72
C ASP A 628 -21.68 -55.33 -15.86
N SER A 629 -20.46 -54.85 -15.57
CA SER A 629 -19.65 -54.18 -16.59
C SER A 629 -18.92 -55.20 -17.48
N LEU A 630 -19.42 -55.35 -18.72
CA LEU A 630 -18.65 -55.69 -19.93
C LEU A 630 -17.28 -54.94 -19.98
N PRO A 631 -16.28 -55.39 -20.78
CA PRO A 631 -14.92 -54.83 -20.72
C PRO A 631 -14.94 -53.31 -20.78
N THR A 632 -14.10 -52.66 -19.98
CA THR A 632 -14.13 -51.22 -19.78
C THR A 632 -13.86 -50.49 -21.10
N LYS A 633 -14.86 -49.78 -21.62
CA LYS A 633 -14.81 -49.05 -22.89
C LYS A 633 -14.28 -47.64 -22.68
N LEU A 634 -13.16 -47.30 -23.29
CA LEU A 634 -12.70 -45.92 -23.42
C LEU A 634 -12.94 -45.43 -24.84
N TYR A 635 -13.65 -44.31 -25.00
CA TYR A 635 -13.97 -43.73 -26.30
C TYR A 635 -13.16 -42.45 -26.50
N SER A 636 -12.36 -42.38 -27.58
CA SER A 636 -11.77 -41.14 -28.04
C SER A 636 -12.67 -40.51 -29.11
N SER A 637 -13.29 -39.38 -28.77
CA SER A 637 -14.24 -38.67 -29.64
C SER A 637 -13.59 -37.99 -30.84
N LYS A 638 -12.29 -37.68 -30.75
CA LYS A 638 -11.55 -36.94 -31.77
C LYS A 638 -11.15 -37.80 -32.98
N TYR A 639 -10.91 -39.09 -32.78
CA TYR A 639 -10.47 -40.02 -33.83
C TYR A 639 -11.48 -41.11 -34.16
N HIS A 640 -12.61 -41.13 -33.45
CA HIS A 640 -13.54 -42.26 -33.47
C HIS A 640 -12.77 -43.57 -33.23
N ILE A 641 -12.12 -43.76 -32.06
CA ILE A 641 -11.46 -45.04 -31.72
C ILE A 641 -11.85 -45.47 -30.31
N ILE A 642 -12.06 -46.77 -30.13
CA ILE A 642 -12.50 -47.38 -28.89
C ILE A 642 -11.41 -48.29 -28.33
N ILE A 643 -11.03 -48.12 -27.08
CA ILE A 643 -10.07 -49.00 -26.40
C ILE A 643 -10.80 -49.84 -25.37
N TYR A 644 -10.59 -51.15 -25.44
CA TYR A 644 -11.12 -52.11 -24.46
C TYR A 644 -9.96 -52.82 -23.75
N SER A 645 -9.95 -52.73 -22.42
CA SER A 645 -8.97 -53.46 -21.60
C SER A 645 -9.54 -54.79 -21.12
N LEU A 646 -8.78 -55.86 -21.35
CA LEU A 646 -9.08 -57.21 -20.90
C LEU A 646 -8.27 -57.61 -19.66
N LEU A 647 -7.64 -56.64 -19.00
CA LEU A 647 -6.97 -56.82 -17.72
C LEU A 647 -8.02 -56.88 -16.61
N GLN A 648 -8.43 -58.08 -16.21
CA GLN A 648 -9.41 -58.29 -15.14
C GLN A 648 -8.77 -58.90 -13.91
N TYR A 649 -9.39 -58.61 -12.76
CA TYR A 649 -8.93 -59.08 -11.46
C TYR A 649 -9.39 -60.50 -11.12
N ASP A 650 -10.52 -60.97 -11.68
CA ASP A 650 -11.06 -62.33 -11.44
C ASP A 650 -12.06 -62.75 -12.53
N TYR A 651 -11.75 -63.81 -13.28
CA TYR A 651 -12.62 -64.36 -14.33
C TYR A 651 -13.54 -65.50 -13.86
N SER A 652 -13.36 -66.01 -12.63
CA SER A 652 -14.13 -67.15 -12.10
C SER A 652 -15.64 -66.92 -12.02
N LYS A 653 -16.06 -65.65 -11.97
CA LYS A 653 -17.49 -65.25 -11.90
C LYS A 653 -18.21 -65.28 -13.24
N TRP A 654 -17.49 -65.45 -14.36
CA TRP A 654 -18.09 -65.54 -15.69
C TRP A 654 -18.39 -66.99 -16.10
N GLU A 655 -17.94 -67.97 -15.30
CA GLU A 655 -18.36 -69.36 -15.38
C GLU A 655 -19.72 -69.53 -14.69
N SER A 656 -20.80 -69.15 -15.38
CA SER A 656 -22.13 -69.62 -15.03
C SER A 656 -22.83 -70.18 -16.26
N GLU A 657 -23.23 -71.44 -16.09
CA GLU A 657 -23.92 -72.38 -16.96
C GLU A 657 -24.40 -71.87 -18.34
N ASP A 658 -23.92 -72.56 -19.37
CA ASP A 658 -24.27 -72.55 -20.80
C ASP A 658 -23.54 -71.61 -21.78
N ASP A 659 -22.61 -70.75 -21.35
CA ASP A 659 -21.79 -69.98 -22.28
C ASP A 659 -20.35 -69.83 -21.77
N THR A 660 -19.37 -70.36 -22.53
CA THR A 660 -17.96 -70.22 -22.21
C THR A 660 -17.56 -68.73 -22.21
N LEU A 661 -16.69 -68.33 -21.28
CA LEU A 661 -16.14 -66.96 -21.17
C LEU A 661 -15.77 -66.37 -22.55
N LEU A 662 -15.12 -67.20 -23.36
CA LEU A 662 -14.67 -66.89 -24.71
C LEU A 662 -15.83 -66.65 -25.70
N SER A 663 -16.95 -67.39 -25.61
CA SER A 663 -18.11 -67.20 -26.50
C SER A 663 -18.77 -65.85 -26.26
N LYS A 664 -18.94 -65.46 -24.99
CA LYS A 664 -19.50 -64.14 -24.62
C LYS A 664 -18.59 -63.00 -25.05
N LEU A 665 -17.27 -63.16 -24.89
CA LEU A 665 -16.31 -62.15 -25.30
C LEU A 665 -16.28 -61.98 -26.83
N LEU A 666 -16.18 -63.08 -27.58
CA LEU A 666 -16.17 -63.04 -29.04
C LEU A 666 -17.49 -62.49 -29.60
N LYS A 667 -18.64 -62.88 -29.05
CA LYS A 667 -19.94 -62.32 -29.46
C LYS A 667 -20.06 -60.83 -29.17
N THR A 668 -19.48 -60.36 -28.07
CA THR A 668 -19.40 -58.93 -27.77
C THR A 668 -18.53 -58.20 -28.79
N LEU A 669 -17.39 -58.78 -29.14
CA LEU A 669 -16.47 -58.21 -30.13
C LEU A 669 -17.06 -58.24 -31.55
N GLU A 670 -17.79 -59.30 -31.94
CA GLU A 670 -18.52 -59.37 -33.22
C GLU A 670 -19.62 -58.32 -33.32
N ASN A 671 -20.40 -58.12 -32.26
CA ASN A 671 -21.41 -57.07 -32.22
C ASN A 671 -20.77 -55.67 -32.35
N LEU A 672 -19.64 -55.46 -31.68
CA LEU A 672 -18.87 -54.23 -31.78
C LEU A 672 -18.27 -54.03 -33.18
N ALA A 673 -17.85 -55.10 -33.85
CA ALA A 673 -17.35 -55.05 -35.22
C ALA A 673 -18.48 -54.77 -36.23
N THR A 674 -19.67 -55.33 -36.05
CA THR A 674 -20.80 -55.20 -36.99
C THR A 674 -21.56 -53.87 -36.88
N ASP A 675 -21.60 -53.24 -35.71
CA ASP A 675 -22.23 -51.91 -35.50
C ASP A 675 -21.42 -50.71 -36.06
N THR A 676 -20.35 -50.99 -36.82
CA THR A 676 -19.42 -49.97 -37.35
C THR A 676 -19.62 -49.65 -38.84
N ILE A 677 -20.86 -49.50 -39.31
CA ILE A 677 -21.08 -48.86 -40.62
C ILE A 677 -20.93 -47.34 -40.45
N GLY A 678 -19.77 -46.83 -40.89
CA GLY A 678 -19.37 -45.42 -40.80
C GLY A 678 -18.66 -45.01 -39.49
N LYS A 679 -18.07 -45.96 -38.76
CA LYS A 679 -17.73 -45.81 -37.33
C LYS A 679 -16.35 -46.42 -36.92
N PRO A 680 -15.93 -46.22 -35.63
CA PRO A 680 -14.58 -46.33 -35.07
C PRO A 680 -13.66 -47.53 -35.33
N GLY A 681 -12.34 -47.31 -35.25
CA GLY A 681 -11.35 -48.37 -35.00
C GLY A 681 -11.39 -48.85 -33.53
N ILE A 682 -10.97 -50.08 -33.25
CA ILE A 682 -10.98 -50.66 -31.89
C ILE A 682 -9.57 -51.14 -31.53
N ILE A 683 -9.11 -50.84 -30.31
CA ILE A 683 -7.86 -51.34 -29.77
C ILE A 683 -8.15 -52.19 -28.53
N LEU A 684 -7.69 -53.45 -28.52
CA LEU A 684 -7.85 -54.38 -27.41
C LEU A 684 -6.53 -54.51 -26.65
N LEU A 685 -6.52 -54.14 -25.36
CA LEU A 685 -5.36 -54.30 -24.49
C LEU A 685 -5.43 -55.68 -23.81
N LEU A 686 -4.47 -56.54 -24.13
CA LEU A 686 -4.44 -57.94 -23.71
C LEU A 686 -3.61 -58.15 -22.43
N GLY A 687 -3.97 -59.19 -21.68
CA GLY A 687 -3.33 -59.61 -20.42
C GLY A 687 -1.86 -59.93 -20.53
N SER A 688 -1.13 -59.81 -19.41
CA SER A 688 0.24 -60.32 -19.34
C SER A 688 0.23 -61.83 -19.18
N GLU A 689 0.94 -62.51 -20.07
CA GLU A 689 1.19 -63.95 -20.05
C GLU A 689 2.40 -64.31 -19.18
N THR A 690 3.17 -63.30 -18.74
CA THR A 690 4.37 -63.51 -17.93
C THR A 690 4.01 -63.55 -16.45
N THR A 691 4.34 -64.66 -15.78
CA THR A 691 4.06 -64.85 -14.35
C THR A 691 4.98 -64.00 -13.47
N PHE A 692 4.43 -63.49 -12.36
CA PHE A 692 5.15 -62.71 -11.36
C PHE A 692 5.77 -63.62 -10.27
N PRO A 693 7.07 -63.54 -9.94
CA PRO A 693 7.75 -64.57 -9.12
C PRO A 693 7.29 -64.69 -7.67
N SER A 694 6.66 -63.66 -7.09
CA SER A 694 6.06 -63.72 -5.75
C SER A 694 4.55 -64.03 -5.78
N CYS A 695 4.06 -64.59 -6.89
CA CYS A 695 2.66 -64.77 -7.23
C CYS A 695 1.84 -65.45 -6.13
N SER A 696 0.64 -64.93 -5.92
CA SER A 696 -0.47 -65.73 -5.40
C SER A 696 -0.86 -66.79 -6.44
N GLU A 697 -1.43 -67.93 -6.01
CA GLU A 697 -1.88 -69.00 -6.92
C GLU A 697 -2.82 -68.47 -8.03
N LYS A 698 -3.61 -67.44 -7.69
CA LYS A 698 -4.53 -66.73 -8.60
C LYS A 698 -3.84 -65.91 -9.69
N ASP A 699 -2.71 -65.27 -9.40
CA ASP A 699 -1.98 -64.49 -10.42
C ASP A 699 -1.36 -65.43 -11.47
N ASN A 700 -0.96 -66.64 -11.06
CA ASN A 700 -0.48 -67.67 -11.99
C ASN A 700 -1.61 -68.24 -12.84
N GLU A 701 -2.77 -68.52 -12.22
CA GLU A 701 -3.98 -68.97 -12.96
C GLU A 701 -4.43 -67.93 -13.99
N LEU A 702 -4.37 -66.63 -13.66
CA LEU A 702 -4.67 -65.54 -14.58
C LEU A 702 -3.65 -65.47 -15.73
N ALA A 703 -2.35 -65.63 -15.44
CA ALA A 703 -1.31 -65.66 -16.47
C ALA A 703 -1.54 -66.81 -17.48
N ASP A 704 -1.87 -67.99 -16.97
CA ASP A 704 -2.11 -69.18 -17.78
C ASP A 704 -3.42 -69.06 -18.59
N LEU A 705 -4.44 -68.43 -18.03
CA LEU A 705 -5.67 -68.10 -18.76
C LEU A 705 -5.42 -67.08 -19.88
N TYR A 706 -4.60 -66.05 -19.65
CA TYR A 706 -4.23 -65.10 -20.69
C TYR A 706 -3.41 -65.76 -21.81
N LYS A 707 -2.54 -66.74 -21.51
CA LYS A 707 -1.85 -67.52 -22.55
C LYS A 707 -2.81 -68.31 -23.42
N GLU A 708 -3.92 -68.78 -22.87
CA GLU A 708 -4.95 -69.50 -23.63
C GLU A 708 -5.79 -68.55 -24.49
N ILE A 709 -6.18 -67.40 -23.94
CA ILE A 709 -7.19 -66.52 -24.55
C ILE A 709 -6.57 -65.44 -25.47
N ASN A 710 -5.41 -64.87 -25.12
CA ASN A 710 -4.79 -63.79 -25.90
C ASN A 710 -4.52 -64.16 -27.36
N PRO A 711 -4.01 -65.37 -27.68
CA PRO A 711 -3.82 -65.76 -29.08
C PRO A 711 -5.14 -65.81 -29.85
N ILE A 712 -6.21 -66.32 -29.24
CA ILE A 712 -7.52 -66.43 -29.87
C ILE A 712 -8.12 -65.05 -30.18
N ILE A 713 -7.97 -64.10 -29.24
CA ILE A 713 -8.44 -62.72 -29.44
C ILE A 713 -7.58 -62.00 -30.48
N THR A 714 -6.28 -62.27 -30.51
CA THR A 714 -5.37 -61.69 -31.50
C THR A 714 -5.67 -62.21 -32.90
N ASP A 715 -5.94 -63.51 -33.04
CA ASP A 715 -6.37 -64.11 -34.31
C ASP A 715 -7.71 -63.51 -34.77
N PHE A 716 -8.70 -63.42 -33.87
CA PHE A 716 -9.96 -62.73 -34.17
C PHE A 716 -9.74 -61.28 -34.63
N ALA A 717 -8.93 -60.50 -33.92
CA ALA A 717 -8.63 -59.12 -34.28
C ALA A 717 -7.92 -59.04 -35.65
N SER A 718 -7.08 -60.00 -36.00
CA SER A 718 -6.39 -60.04 -37.29
C SER A 718 -7.33 -60.26 -38.48
N GLU A 719 -8.45 -60.96 -38.28
CA GLU A 719 -9.50 -61.17 -39.30
C GLU A 719 -10.40 -59.94 -39.46
N HIS A 720 -10.30 -58.96 -38.56
CA HIS A 720 -11.10 -57.74 -38.56
C HIS A 720 -10.25 -56.49 -38.75
N ALA A 721 -10.28 -55.94 -39.96
CA ALA A 721 -9.38 -54.86 -40.42
C ALA A 721 -9.30 -53.60 -39.54
N LYS A 722 -10.32 -53.33 -38.72
CA LYS A 722 -10.40 -52.15 -37.84
C LYS A 722 -10.14 -52.45 -36.36
N ILE A 723 -9.77 -53.69 -36.02
CA ILE A 723 -9.38 -54.05 -34.66
C ILE A 723 -7.86 -54.20 -34.63
N ARG A 724 -7.23 -53.67 -33.57
CA ARG A 724 -5.82 -53.86 -33.25
C ARG A 724 -5.69 -54.34 -31.82
N THR A 725 -4.64 -55.10 -31.52
CA THR A 725 -4.35 -55.57 -30.17
C THR A 725 -3.02 -55.01 -29.69
N ILE A 726 -2.92 -54.80 -28.39
CA ILE A 726 -1.65 -54.52 -27.71
C ILE A 726 -1.49 -55.61 -26.66
N ASN A 727 -0.49 -56.49 -26.83
CA ASN A 727 -0.16 -57.49 -25.83
C ASN A 727 0.82 -56.89 -24.81
N VAL A 728 0.35 -56.72 -23.58
CA VAL A 728 1.14 -56.09 -22.51
C VAL A 728 2.37 -56.93 -22.17
N THR A 729 2.32 -58.25 -22.41
CA THR A 729 3.47 -59.15 -22.26
C THR A 729 4.70 -58.65 -23.00
N ASP A 730 4.54 -58.11 -24.22
CA ASP A 730 5.66 -57.67 -25.07
C ASP A 730 6.35 -56.40 -24.54
N LEU A 731 5.68 -55.66 -23.66
CA LEU A 731 6.14 -54.40 -23.09
C LEU A 731 6.85 -54.59 -21.74
N ILE A 732 6.80 -55.81 -21.20
CA ILE A 732 7.43 -56.19 -19.94
C ILE A 732 8.82 -56.72 -20.24
N HIS A 733 9.84 -56.13 -19.63
CA HIS A 733 11.23 -56.49 -19.91
C HIS A 733 11.88 -57.22 -18.74
N ASN A 734 11.48 -56.91 -17.51
CA ASN A 734 12.03 -57.55 -16.31
C ASN A 734 11.05 -57.48 -15.13
N GLN A 735 11.42 -58.11 -14.02
CA GLN A 735 10.51 -58.27 -12.89
C GLN A 735 10.15 -56.97 -12.14
N SER A 736 10.99 -55.94 -12.24
CA SER A 736 10.69 -54.63 -11.63
C SER A 736 9.61 -53.85 -12.39
N ASP A 737 9.20 -54.35 -13.56
CA ASP A 737 8.09 -53.80 -14.32
C ASP A 737 6.72 -54.18 -13.77
N PHE A 738 6.66 -55.13 -12.82
CA PHE A 738 5.46 -55.43 -12.06
C PHE A 738 5.49 -54.72 -10.72
N ASN A 739 4.34 -54.23 -10.30
CA ASN A 739 4.13 -53.57 -9.02
C ASN A 739 3.14 -54.38 -8.17
N GLY A 740 3.57 -55.55 -7.71
CA GLY A 740 2.87 -56.34 -6.70
C GLY A 740 1.72 -57.24 -7.19
N SER A 741 1.34 -57.22 -8.48
CA SER A 741 0.44 -58.22 -9.10
C SER A 741 0.62 -58.28 -10.62
N ILE A 742 0.02 -59.29 -11.28
CA ILE A 742 0.21 -59.52 -12.73
C ILE A 742 -0.44 -58.47 -13.63
N ASN A 743 -1.42 -57.70 -13.13
CA ASN A 743 -2.09 -56.63 -13.89
C ASN A 743 -1.74 -55.22 -13.36
N ASN A 744 -0.78 -55.12 -12.43
CA ASN A 744 -0.31 -53.85 -11.91
C ASN A 744 1.15 -53.64 -12.32
N PHE A 745 1.40 -52.66 -13.17
CA PHE A 745 2.72 -52.46 -13.78
C PHE A 745 3.41 -51.18 -13.29
N SER A 746 4.71 -51.08 -13.58
CA SER A 746 5.48 -49.87 -13.33
C SER A 746 5.00 -48.74 -14.24
N THR A 747 5.25 -47.49 -13.82
CA THR A 747 4.89 -46.29 -14.59
C THR A 747 5.49 -46.31 -16.00
N ARG A 748 6.64 -46.96 -16.19
CA ARG A 748 7.27 -47.16 -17.49
C ARG A 748 6.37 -47.98 -18.42
N VAL A 749 5.90 -49.15 -17.99
CA VAL A 749 5.07 -50.03 -18.84
C VAL A 749 3.75 -49.35 -19.21
N TYR A 750 3.13 -48.61 -18.28
CA TYR A 750 1.91 -47.83 -18.61
C TYR A 750 2.20 -46.70 -19.61
N SER A 751 3.38 -46.09 -19.54
CA SER A 751 3.83 -45.12 -20.55
C SER A 751 3.97 -45.79 -21.92
N ASP A 752 4.60 -46.96 -21.99
CA ASP A 752 4.82 -47.68 -23.25
C ASP A 752 3.51 -48.21 -23.86
N ILE A 753 2.54 -48.65 -23.03
CA ILE A 753 1.18 -48.98 -23.46
C ILE A 753 0.51 -47.74 -24.08
N THR A 754 0.63 -46.59 -23.43
CA THR A 754 0.03 -45.34 -23.91
C THR A 754 0.65 -44.91 -25.24
N GLU A 755 1.95 -45.07 -25.39
CA GLU A 755 2.65 -44.80 -26.66
C GLU A 755 2.18 -45.74 -27.78
N GLN A 756 2.08 -47.04 -27.53
CA GLN A 756 1.54 -48.02 -28.50
C GLN A 756 0.09 -47.72 -28.90
N ILE A 757 -0.75 -47.31 -27.94
CA ILE A 757 -2.12 -46.87 -28.21
C ILE A 757 -2.13 -45.67 -29.16
N CYS A 758 -1.31 -44.66 -28.90
CA CYS A 758 -1.23 -43.47 -29.75
C CYS A 758 -0.76 -43.81 -31.17
N LEU A 759 0.20 -44.73 -31.31
CA LEU A 759 0.67 -45.20 -32.63
C LEU A 759 -0.42 -45.93 -33.40
N LEU A 760 -1.16 -46.84 -32.76
CA LEU A 760 -2.24 -47.59 -33.39
C LEU A 760 -3.49 -46.74 -33.67
N ILE A 761 -3.74 -45.70 -32.88
CA ILE A 761 -4.78 -44.69 -33.17
C ILE A 761 -4.49 -44.00 -34.49
N ASN A 762 -3.23 -43.67 -34.76
CA ASN A 762 -2.83 -43.04 -36.02
C ASN A 762 -2.85 -44.01 -37.22
N GLU A 763 -2.70 -45.31 -36.99
CA GLU A 763 -2.81 -46.32 -38.05
C GLU A 763 -4.26 -46.63 -38.44
N LEU A 764 -5.19 -46.54 -37.47
CA LEU A 764 -6.62 -46.84 -37.64
C LEU A 764 -7.46 -45.62 -38.07
N ALA A 765 -6.94 -44.41 -37.92
CA ALA A 765 -7.51 -43.16 -38.42
C ALA A 765 -7.19 -42.96 -39.91
#